data_AF-V2XZS7-F1
#
_entry.id   AF-V2XZS7-F1
#
_cell.length_a   1.000
_cell.length_b   1.000
_cell.length_c   1.000
_cell.angle_alpha   90.00
_cell.angle_beta   90.00
_cell.angle_gamma   90.00
#
_symmetry.space_group_name_H-M   'P 1'
#
loop_
_entity.id
_entity.type
_entity.pdbx_description
1 polymer ?
#
loop_
_entity_poly.entity_id
_entity_poly.type
_entity_poly.pdbx_seq_one_letter_code
_entity_poly.pdbx_strand_id
1 'polypeptide(L)'
;MMRRLLILFVHVLLLAAQTIDRHSVVSRYNPTRNASSLTTPMQVGNGNFAFGADVTGMQTFQPFAIMSSWGWKNDSLPDGKTLQDIENYQGVSWLNHGRLVQYDFGGGNPIEQWLISNPNRVNLGRIGLEFRDEDGEPADITENLLGDTRQGLDLWTGILTSTFTFDGLPVTVKTMSAQSSDVVSFTITSPLLETGRLGVFLDFPWNDGTAKFSAPFVGIWNATSKHTTTLNTNPTGDIQAEITHELGSSVFVTSLVGDDFLIVRNSDSLHRYIMQPRKNSSTFAFSAGFALDSPQTVPHTSEVLEESSGSWKDFWTQTGFVDVYTDSTDARADELQRRIILSRYLMRVNEAGDTPPQESGLVNNGWYGKFHMEMYFWHSAQWALWNNWGLLRRSSDVYSRWLSSSMVRAQVQQGWTSGARWPKMTDPSGRSAPGQINNLLLWQQPHPFIFAQYEYRAFPSEVTLRKWEDVVRETANWMAAFAWLNETTSLYDIGPPMYPVSEDTSPNVTRNAAFELAYWRLGLGYAINWMKDLGADIPENWTAVKDNLAKLPVDNGTYSVYEGLESTFWTDPEYTNDHPALVGLHGWLPPTDDLDLDIAKLTAEKVWTNWNISNCWGWDFPMLAMSAARNGDTEKAIEWLLDPLLIFDDVGMPVGGVRVPTPYFPGSGSLLYAVAMMAAGWDGSERDAPGFPENGWKIRVEGVNKAL
;
A
#
# COMPACT_ATOMS: atom_id res chain seq x y z
N MET A 1 7.49 54.89 31.78
CA MET A 1 6.76 53.62 31.91
C MET A 1 6.09 53.16 30.60
N MET A 2 5.59 54.06 29.74
CA MET A 2 4.97 53.70 28.44
C MET A 2 5.91 53.19 27.34
N ARG A 3 7.22 53.47 27.38
CA ARG A 3 8.20 52.94 26.39
C ARG A 3 8.60 51.48 26.61
N ARG A 4 8.36 50.91 27.81
CA ARG A 4 8.66 49.49 28.10
C ARG A 4 7.48 48.55 27.79
N LEU A 5 6.24 49.05 27.80
CA LEU A 5 5.08 48.26 27.36
C LEU A 5 5.00 48.12 25.83
N LEU A 6 5.50 49.09 25.06
CA LEU A 6 5.50 49.00 23.60
C LEU A 6 6.52 47.99 23.06
N ILE A 7 7.63 47.75 23.79
CA ILE A 7 8.62 46.74 23.41
C ILE A 7 8.12 45.32 23.78
N LEU A 8 7.29 45.20 24.83
CA LEU A 8 6.68 43.93 25.20
C LEU A 8 5.55 43.51 24.23
N PHE A 9 4.82 44.47 23.65
CA PHE A 9 3.78 44.18 22.65
C PHE A 9 4.32 43.88 21.25
N VAL A 10 5.58 44.22 20.95
CA VAL A 10 6.25 43.86 19.69
C VAL A 10 6.99 42.52 19.79
N HIS A 11 7.28 42.01 20.99
CA HIS A 11 7.87 40.68 21.19
C HIS A 11 6.85 39.56 21.42
N VAL A 12 5.57 39.89 21.67
CA VAL A 12 4.48 38.91 21.79
C VAL A 12 3.80 38.64 20.43
N LEU A 13 4.21 39.32 19.36
CA LEU A 13 3.74 39.12 17.99
C LEU A 13 4.69 38.31 17.09
N LEU A 14 5.73 37.67 17.65
CA LEU A 14 6.76 36.96 16.87
C LEU A 14 7.16 35.57 17.40
N LEU A 15 6.28 34.91 18.16
CA LEU A 15 6.37 33.47 18.44
C LEU A 15 5.03 32.76 18.15
N ALA A 16 4.27 33.25 17.17
CA ALA A 16 3.44 32.33 16.41
C ALA A 16 4.43 31.41 15.69
N ALA A 17 4.41 30.11 16.00
CA ALA A 17 5.11 29.13 15.18
C ALA A 17 4.74 29.42 13.73
N GLN A 18 5.73 29.84 12.93
CA GLN A 18 5.49 30.19 11.54
C GLN A 18 4.89 28.95 10.88
N THR A 19 3.65 29.07 10.42
CA THR A 19 2.94 28.00 9.72
C THR A 19 3.82 27.49 8.59
N ILE A 20 3.91 26.18 8.43
CA ILE A 20 4.74 25.57 7.39
C ILE A 20 4.27 26.08 6.03
N ASP A 21 5.18 26.59 5.20
CA ASP A 21 4.88 26.89 3.79
C ASP A 21 4.80 25.57 3.01
N ARG A 22 3.66 24.88 3.17
CA ARG A 22 3.45 23.55 2.61
C ARG A 22 3.55 23.55 1.08
N HIS A 23 3.12 24.63 0.42
CA HIS A 23 3.24 24.74 -1.03
C HIS A 23 4.70 24.79 -1.45
N SER A 24 5.52 25.66 -0.84
CA SER A 24 6.95 25.72 -1.16
C SER A 24 7.67 24.41 -0.86
N VAL A 25 7.37 23.75 0.26
CA VAL A 25 7.99 22.46 0.62
C VAL A 25 7.59 21.37 -0.36
N VAL A 26 6.30 21.24 -0.72
CA VAL A 26 5.82 20.23 -1.67
C VAL A 26 6.42 20.46 -3.07
N SER A 27 6.30 21.68 -3.60
CA SER A 27 6.76 22.00 -4.95
C SER A 27 8.27 21.84 -5.15
N ARG A 28 9.07 21.96 -4.08
CA ARG A 28 10.52 21.70 -4.11
C ARG A 28 10.85 20.28 -4.59
N TYR A 29 9.99 19.32 -4.27
CA TYR A 29 10.21 17.90 -4.56
C TYR A 29 9.38 17.38 -5.73
N ASN A 30 8.81 18.26 -6.56
CA ASN A 30 8.15 17.89 -7.81
C ASN A 30 9.12 17.05 -8.68
N PRO A 31 8.85 15.76 -8.95
CA PRO A 31 9.79 14.91 -9.64
C PRO A 31 9.80 15.21 -11.14
N THR A 32 10.96 15.04 -11.78
CA THR A 32 11.17 15.32 -13.20
C THR A 32 11.98 14.24 -13.89
N ARG A 33 11.69 13.97 -15.16
CA ARG A 33 12.43 13.05 -16.04
C ARG A 33 12.68 13.68 -17.41
N ASN A 34 13.69 13.18 -18.11
CA ASN A 34 13.99 13.55 -19.51
C ASN A 34 14.05 12.32 -20.45
N ALA A 35 13.84 11.12 -19.90
CA ALA A 35 13.70 9.87 -20.62
C ALA A 35 12.76 8.96 -19.82
N SER A 36 12.18 7.96 -20.48
CA SER A 36 11.33 6.98 -19.82
C SER A 36 12.17 6.08 -18.92
N SER A 37 11.64 5.79 -17.73
CA SER A 37 12.16 4.69 -16.91
C SER A 37 11.68 3.37 -17.52
N LEU A 38 12.52 2.33 -17.41
CA LEU A 38 12.17 0.96 -17.81
C LEU A 38 11.49 0.19 -16.68
N THR A 39 11.44 0.73 -15.47
CA THR A 39 11.01 0.00 -14.26
C THR A 39 9.84 0.65 -13.53
N THR A 40 9.74 1.98 -13.54
CA THR A 40 8.74 2.72 -12.75
C THR A 40 8.08 3.84 -13.55
N PRO A 41 6.75 4.00 -13.55
CA PRO A 41 6.08 5.14 -14.18
C PRO A 41 6.10 6.40 -13.32
N MET A 42 5.90 7.57 -13.93
CA MET A 42 5.27 8.68 -13.20
C MET A 42 3.76 8.49 -13.22
N GLN A 43 3.09 8.65 -12.07
CA GLN A 43 1.66 8.35 -11.95
C GLN A 43 0.80 9.55 -11.56
N VAL A 44 -0.42 9.54 -12.08
CA VAL A 44 -1.57 10.29 -11.57
C VAL A 44 -2.66 9.29 -11.16
N GLY A 45 -3.46 9.64 -10.16
CA GLY A 45 -4.52 8.76 -9.67
C GLY A 45 -5.24 9.30 -8.44
N ASN A 46 -6.11 8.48 -7.86
CA ASN A 46 -7.03 8.86 -6.79
C ASN A 46 -7.10 7.84 -5.62
N GLY A 47 -6.28 6.78 -5.67
CA GLY A 47 -6.24 5.70 -4.69
C GLY A 47 -7.05 4.45 -5.08
N ASN A 48 -8.12 4.62 -5.86
CA ASN A 48 -8.89 3.52 -6.48
C ASN A 48 -8.47 3.26 -7.93
N PHE A 49 -7.83 4.24 -8.58
CA PHE A 49 -7.35 4.17 -9.95
C PHE A 49 -6.01 4.89 -10.08
N ALA A 50 -5.12 4.33 -10.90
CA ALA A 50 -3.86 4.97 -11.27
C ALA A 50 -3.52 4.76 -12.75
N PHE A 51 -3.01 5.83 -13.37
CA PHE A 51 -2.45 5.84 -14.71
C PHE A 51 -0.95 6.08 -14.62
N GLY A 52 -0.15 5.12 -15.08
CA GLY A 52 1.31 5.26 -15.19
C GLY A 52 1.74 5.72 -16.58
N ALA A 53 2.52 6.79 -16.64
CA ALA A 53 3.02 7.39 -17.88
C ALA A 53 4.52 7.17 -18.07
N ASP A 54 4.91 7.05 -19.34
CA ASP A 54 6.28 7.25 -19.80
C ASP A 54 6.55 8.74 -20.09
N VAL A 55 7.73 9.06 -20.63
CA VAL A 55 8.18 10.46 -20.76
C VAL A 55 7.29 11.33 -21.64
N THR A 56 6.44 10.73 -22.48
CA THR A 56 5.46 11.46 -23.31
C THR A 56 4.29 12.04 -22.50
N GLY A 57 4.14 11.63 -21.24
CA GLY A 57 2.96 11.96 -20.41
C GLY A 57 1.79 11.01 -20.63
N MET A 58 1.94 10.06 -21.56
CA MET A 58 1.01 8.97 -21.85
C MET A 58 1.78 7.63 -21.78
N GLN A 59 1.25 6.57 -22.35
CA GLN A 59 1.92 5.28 -22.46
C GLN A 59 2.29 5.04 -23.92
N THR A 60 3.23 5.78 -24.48
CA THR A 60 3.57 5.74 -25.92
C THR A 60 4.69 4.74 -26.24
N PHE A 61 5.72 4.66 -25.40
CA PHE A 61 6.86 3.76 -25.54
C PHE A 61 6.87 2.64 -24.48
N GLN A 62 6.42 2.92 -23.26
CA GLN A 62 6.37 1.91 -22.19
C GLN A 62 4.93 1.46 -21.94
N PRO A 63 4.63 0.15 -21.93
CA PRO A 63 3.30 -0.39 -21.64
C PRO A 63 3.08 -0.50 -20.13
N PHE A 64 3.26 0.62 -19.41
CA PHE A 64 2.85 0.70 -18.01
C PHE A 64 1.36 0.41 -17.88
N ALA A 65 0.95 -0.07 -16.71
CA ALA A 65 -0.42 -0.50 -16.50
C ALA A 65 -1.35 0.68 -16.18
N ILE A 66 -2.62 0.53 -16.58
CA ILE A 66 -3.75 1.26 -16.01
C ILE A 66 -4.43 0.29 -15.04
N MET A 67 -4.37 0.61 -13.74
CA MET A 67 -4.78 -0.31 -12.69
C MET A 67 -5.86 0.33 -11.83
N SER A 68 -6.75 -0.51 -11.29
CA SER A 68 -7.74 -0.09 -10.31
C SER A 68 -7.86 -1.07 -9.13
N SER A 69 -8.44 -0.60 -8.03
CA SER A 69 -8.73 -1.41 -6.84
C SER A 69 -9.78 -2.49 -7.11
N TRP A 70 -10.67 -2.26 -8.08
CA TRP A 70 -11.81 -3.11 -8.45
C TRP A 70 -11.59 -3.97 -9.71
N GLY A 71 -10.52 -3.74 -10.47
CA GLY A 71 -10.21 -4.46 -11.71
C GLY A 71 -9.76 -5.91 -11.48
N TRP A 72 -10.71 -6.84 -11.30
CA TRP A 72 -10.45 -8.24 -10.98
C TRP A 72 -11.11 -9.20 -11.97
N LYS A 73 -10.46 -10.34 -12.21
CA LYS A 73 -11.04 -11.43 -13.01
C LYS A 73 -10.74 -12.81 -12.42
N ASN A 74 -11.54 -13.79 -12.82
CA ASN A 74 -11.21 -15.21 -12.64
C ASN A 74 -10.74 -15.81 -13.97
N ASP A 75 -9.72 -16.66 -13.91
CA ASP A 75 -9.29 -17.53 -14.99
C ASP A 75 -10.22 -18.74 -15.10
N SER A 76 -10.21 -19.38 -16.28
CA SER A 76 -10.87 -20.66 -16.47
C SER A 76 -10.41 -21.69 -15.43
N LEU A 77 -11.31 -22.60 -15.06
CA LEU A 77 -10.98 -23.71 -14.17
C LEU A 77 -9.85 -24.57 -14.75
N PRO A 78 -9.03 -25.22 -13.90
CA PRO A 78 -8.03 -26.14 -14.38
C PRO A 78 -8.63 -27.28 -15.21
N ASP A 79 -7.87 -27.82 -16.17
CA ASP A 79 -8.33 -28.88 -17.06
C ASP A 79 -8.93 -30.06 -16.31
N GLY A 80 -10.16 -30.43 -16.69
CA GLY A 80 -10.90 -31.55 -16.08
C GLY A 80 -11.40 -31.29 -14.66
N LYS A 81 -11.37 -30.04 -14.17
CA LYS A 81 -11.93 -29.64 -12.86
C LYS A 81 -13.28 -28.95 -13.01
N THR A 82 -14.09 -29.13 -11.97
CA THR A 82 -15.41 -28.54 -11.82
C THR A 82 -15.42 -27.55 -10.65
N LEU A 83 -16.44 -26.69 -10.57
CA LEU A 83 -16.64 -25.83 -9.40
C LEU A 83 -16.77 -26.65 -8.11
N GLN A 84 -17.39 -27.83 -8.17
CA GLN A 84 -17.49 -28.73 -7.03
C GLN A 84 -16.11 -29.20 -6.54
N ASP A 85 -15.15 -29.42 -7.44
CA ASP A 85 -13.77 -29.77 -7.05
C ASP A 85 -13.09 -28.60 -6.32
N ILE A 86 -13.37 -27.36 -6.73
CA ILE A 86 -12.87 -26.15 -6.05
C ILE A 86 -13.47 -26.04 -4.65
N GLU A 87 -14.79 -26.18 -4.53
CA GLU A 87 -15.53 -26.10 -3.25
C GLU A 87 -15.14 -27.22 -2.27
N ASN A 88 -14.75 -28.39 -2.79
CA ASN A 88 -14.34 -29.55 -1.99
C ASN A 88 -12.85 -29.50 -1.59
N TYR A 89 -12.09 -28.48 -1.99
CA TYR A 89 -10.69 -28.39 -1.61
C TYR A 89 -10.54 -28.08 -0.12
N GLN A 90 -9.94 -29.02 0.62
CA GLN A 90 -9.78 -28.94 2.08
C GLN A 90 -8.32 -28.87 2.53
N GLY A 91 -7.36 -29.12 1.64
CA GLY A 91 -5.93 -29.17 1.96
C GLY A 91 -5.55 -30.36 2.86
N VAL A 92 -4.81 -30.11 3.93
CA VAL A 92 -4.27 -31.13 4.85
C VAL A 92 -4.71 -30.88 6.30
N SER A 93 -4.61 -31.90 7.14
CA SER A 93 -4.82 -31.78 8.59
C SER A 93 -3.50 -31.93 9.35
N TRP A 94 -3.15 -30.95 10.17
CA TRP A 94 -1.96 -30.96 11.03
C TRP A 94 -2.36 -30.96 12.50
N LEU A 95 -1.53 -31.56 13.35
CA LEU A 95 -1.73 -31.50 14.81
C LEU A 95 -1.48 -30.07 15.29
N ASN A 96 -2.45 -29.48 15.96
CA ASN A 96 -2.36 -28.20 16.63
C ASN A 96 -3.05 -28.35 17.99
N HIS A 97 -2.32 -28.10 19.07
CA HIS A 97 -2.86 -28.10 20.44
C HIS A 97 -3.72 -29.36 20.77
N GLY A 98 -3.15 -30.54 20.51
CA GLY A 98 -3.76 -31.83 20.87
C GLY A 98 -4.88 -32.33 19.94
N ARG A 99 -5.24 -31.59 18.88
CA ARG A 99 -6.23 -32.02 17.88
C ARG A 99 -5.76 -31.80 16.44
N LEU A 100 -6.39 -32.50 15.50
CA LEU A 100 -6.19 -32.21 14.08
C LEU A 100 -6.95 -30.92 13.72
N VAL A 101 -6.25 -30.02 13.03
CA VAL A 101 -6.79 -28.80 12.44
C VAL A 101 -6.55 -28.86 10.93
N GLN A 102 -7.59 -28.55 10.17
CA GLN A 102 -7.54 -28.51 8.72
C GLN A 102 -7.01 -27.16 8.23
N TYR A 103 -6.08 -27.20 7.28
CA TYR A 103 -5.48 -26.03 6.63
C TYR A 103 -5.50 -26.21 5.12
N ASP A 104 -5.86 -25.16 4.39
CA ASP A 104 -5.97 -25.20 2.93
C ASP A 104 -4.58 -25.06 2.27
N PHE A 105 -3.70 -26.04 2.48
CA PHE A 105 -2.41 -26.16 1.77
C PHE A 105 -2.02 -27.63 1.58
N GLY A 106 -0.95 -27.88 0.82
CA GLY A 106 -0.31 -29.21 0.76
C GLY A 106 -0.98 -30.19 -0.21
N GLY A 107 -1.91 -29.70 -1.03
CA GLY A 107 -2.50 -30.43 -2.13
C GLY A 107 -1.63 -30.41 -3.39
N GLY A 108 -0.78 -29.38 -3.56
CA GLY A 108 0.19 -29.24 -4.66
C GLY A 108 -0.41 -29.39 -6.06
N ASN A 109 -1.74 -29.28 -6.14
CA ASN A 109 -2.53 -29.67 -7.29
C ASN A 109 -3.03 -28.40 -8.01
N PRO A 110 -3.54 -28.53 -9.24
CA PRO A 110 -4.01 -27.38 -10.00
C PRO A 110 -5.13 -26.58 -9.32
N ILE A 111 -5.89 -27.18 -8.40
CA ILE A 111 -6.97 -26.50 -7.65
C ILE A 111 -6.37 -25.53 -6.63
N GLU A 112 -5.36 -25.97 -5.87
CA GLU A 112 -4.67 -25.11 -4.90
C GLU A 112 -4.06 -23.90 -5.60
N GLN A 113 -3.34 -24.12 -6.71
CA GLN A 113 -2.74 -23.02 -7.47
C GLN A 113 -3.80 -22.08 -8.07
N TRP A 114 -4.91 -22.61 -8.58
CA TRP A 114 -6.01 -21.79 -9.10
C TRP A 114 -6.65 -20.94 -7.99
N LEU A 115 -6.89 -21.52 -6.81
CA LEU A 115 -7.40 -20.82 -5.64
C LEU A 115 -6.40 -19.79 -5.09
N ILE A 116 -5.10 -19.98 -5.28
CA ILE A 116 -4.07 -19.01 -4.92
C ILE A 116 -4.14 -17.79 -5.85
N SER A 117 -4.23 -18.01 -7.16
CA SER A 117 -4.15 -16.93 -8.15
C SER A 117 -5.47 -16.25 -8.47
N ASN A 118 -6.63 -16.86 -8.18
CA ASN A 118 -7.95 -16.33 -8.57
C ASN A 118 -8.73 -15.71 -7.40
N PRO A 119 -9.48 -14.62 -7.59
CA PRO A 119 -9.33 -13.71 -8.72
C PRO A 119 -7.93 -13.07 -8.74
N ASN A 120 -7.48 -12.70 -9.94
CA ASN A 120 -6.25 -11.92 -10.21
C ASN A 120 -6.59 -10.53 -10.74
N ARG A 121 -5.67 -9.58 -10.56
CA ARG A 121 -5.87 -8.16 -10.91
C ARG A 121 -5.49 -7.87 -12.37
N VAL A 122 -6.21 -6.95 -12.99
CA VAL A 122 -6.22 -6.70 -14.44
C VAL A 122 -5.58 -5.35 -14.79
N ASN A 123 -4.72 -5.34 -15.81
CA ASN A 123 -4.39 -4.11 -16.53
C ASN A 123 -5.55 -3.76 -17.47
N LEU A 124 -6.17 -2.60 -17.26
CA LEU A 124 -7.38 -2.14 -17.94
C LEU A 124 -7.14 -1.69 -19.38
N GLY A 125 -5.87 -1.49 -19.77
CA GLY A 125 -5.53 -1.10 -21.12
C GLY A 125 -4.30 -0.20 -21.16
N ARG A 126 -4.11 0.45 -22.30
CA ARG A 126 -3.04 1.41 -22.54
C ARG A 126 -3.55 2.56 -23.38
N ILE A 127 -3.14 3.79 -23.05
CA ILE A 127 -3.45 4.99 -23.84
C ILE A 127 -2.15 5.72 -24.16
N GLY A 128 -1.81 5.85 -25.43
CA GLY A 128 -0.55 6.46 -25.89
C GLY A 128 -0.73 7.31 -27.14
N LEU A 129 0.32 8.03 -27.53
CA LEU A 129 0.31 8.84 -28.75
C LEU A 129 0.48 7.95 -30.00
N GLU A 130 -0.29 8.28 -31.03
CA GLU A 130 -0.13 7.71 -32.37
C GLU A 130 0.52 8.76 -33.28
N PHE A 131 1.75 8.50 -33.73
CA PHE A 131 2.44 9.35 -34.68
C PHE A 131 2.13 8.91 -36.11
N ARG A 132 2.03 9.88 -37.03
CA ARG A 132 1.86 9.64 -38.46
C ARG A 132 2.87 10.44 -39.27
N ASP A 133 3.27 9.89 -40.40
CA ASP A 133 4.11 10.57 -41.36
C ASP A 133 3.34 11.64 -42.15
N GLU A 134 4.00 12.29 -43.11
CA GLU A 134 3.38 13.34 -43.94
C GLU A 134 2.30 12.81 -44.89
N ASP A 135 2.34 11.52 -45.20
CA ASP A 135 1.33 10.84 -46.03
C ASP A 135 0.12 10.39 -45.20
N GLY A 136 0.19 10.55 -43.87
CA GLY A 136 -0.86 10.19 -42.93
C GLY A 136 -0.84 8.71 -42.54
N GLU A 137 0.21 7.97 -42.87
CA GLU A 137 0.39 6.57 -42.47
C GLU A 137 0.99 6.47 -41.06
N PRO A 138 0.71 5.38 -40.30
CA PRO A 138 1.32 5.18 -39.00
C PRO A 138 2.85 5.19 -39.07
N ALA A 139 3.49 6.03 -38.25
CA ALA A 139 4.94 6.11 -38.16
C ALA A 139 5.44 5.20 -37.02
N ASP A 140 6.40 4.33 -37.33
CA ASP A 140 7.08 3.50 -36.32
C ASP A 140 8.14 4.36 -35.59
N ILE A 141 7.76 4.91 -34.44
CA ILE A 141 8.57 5.86 -33.68
C ILE A 141 9.13 5.20 -32.42
N THR A 142 10.43 5.36 -32.23
CA THR A 142 11.14 5.03 -30.98
C THR A 142 11.46 6.30 -30.19
N GLU A 143 11.58 6.18 -28.85
CA GLU A 143 11.78 7.33 -27.96
C GLU A 143 13.00 8.20 -28.32
N ASN A 144 14.06 7.61 -28.88
CA ASN A 144 15.27 8.32 -29.30
C ASN A 144 15.06 9.28 -30.48
N LEU A 145 13.90 9.25 -31.14
CA LEU A 145 13.52 10.21 -32.18
C LEU A 145 12.91 11.50 -31.60
N LEU A 146 12.64 11.52 -30.29
CA LEU A 146 12.19 12.73 -29.61
C LEU A 146 13.39 13.64 -29.26
N GLY A 147 13.20 14.95 -29.45
CA GLY A 147 14.12 15.99 -28.98
C GLY A 147 13.56 16.74 -27.77
N ASP A 148 14.44 17.45 -27.05
CA ASP A 148 14.08 18.39 -25.97
C ASP A 148 13.10 17.83 -24.92
N THR A 149 13.20 16.53 -24.64
CA THR A 149 12.26 15.80 -23.79
C THR A 149 12.36 16.23 -22.33
N ARG A 150 11.22 16.58 -21.74
CA ARG A 150 11.06 16.89 -20.32
C ARG A 150 9.68 16.46 -19.83
N GLN A 151 9.66 15.80 -18.69
CA GLN A 151 8.46 15.42 -17.95
C GLN A 151 8.57 15.95 -16.53
N GLY A 152 7.50 16.52 -15.99
CA GLY A 152 7.43 16.96 -14.61
C GLY A 152 6.04 16.76 -14.02
N LEU A 153 5.99 16.28 -12.79
CA LEU A 153 4.75 16.10 -12.03
C LEU A 153 4.65 17.20 -10.98
N ASP A 154 3.58 18.00 -11.06
CA ASP A 154 3.26 18.95 -10.00
C ASP A 154 2.46 18.27 -8.90
N LEU A 155 3.13 17.94 -7.80
CA LEU A 155 2.53 17.23 -6.67
C LEU A 155 1.43 18.03 -5.99
N TRP A 156 1.46 19.37 -6.09
CA TRP A 156 0.46 20.24 -5.47
C TRP A 156 -0.89 20.18 -6.18
N THR A 157 -0.88 19.92 -7.49
CA THR A 157 -2.09 19.90 -8.33
C THR A 157 -2.42 18.50 -8.87
N GLY A 158 -1.48 17.56 -8.82
CA GLY A 158 -1.59 16.23 -9.42
C GLY A 158 -1.53 16.22 -10.93
N ILE A 159 -0.94 17.26 -11.55
CA ILE A 159 -0.87 17.40 -13.00
C ILE A 159 0.53 17.00 -13.48
N LEU A 160 0.56 16.00 -14.35
CA LEU A 160 1.75 15.61 -15.09
C LEU A 160 1.84 16.44 -16.38
N THR A 161 2.96 17.10 -16.62
CA THR A 161 3.23 17.82 -17.88
C THR A 161 4.47 17.28 -18.55
N SER A 162 4.31 16.84 -19.80
CA SER A 162 5.39 16.40 -20.68
C SER A 162 5.53 17.34 -21.87
N THR A 163 6.76 17.65 -22.24
CA THR A 163 7.12 18.45 -23.42
C THR A 163 8.25 17.77 -24.17
N PHE A 164 8.16 17.71 -25.49
CA PHE A 164 9.20 17.19 -26.38
C PHE A 164 9.02 17.73 -27.79
N THR A 165 9.97 17.47 -28.68
CA THR A 165 9.86 17.77 -30.10
C THR A 165 9.85 16.48 -30.92
N PHE A 166 9.05 16.45 -31.99
CA PHE A 166 9.02 15.40 -33.00
C PHE A 166 9.09 16.08 -34.38
N ASP A 167 10.05 15.70 -35.22
CA ASP A 167 10.38 16.39 -36.47
C ASP A 167 10.54 17.92 -36.32
N GLY A 168 11.14 18.34 -35.21
CA GLY A 168 11.36 19.75 -34.87
C GLY A 168 10.10 20.52 -34.45
N LEU A 169 8.93 19.87 -34.40
CA LEU A 169 7.68 20.47 -33.96
C LEU A 169 7.41 20.14 -32.48
N PRO A 170 7.00 21.13 -31.66
CA PRO A 170 6.77 20.90 -30.25
C PRO A 170 5.47 20.12 -29.99
N VAL A 171 5.51 19.27 -28.96
CA VAL A 171 4.37 18.57 -28.38
C VAL A 171 4.37 18.84 -26.89
N THR A 172 3.22 19.25 -26.35
CA THR A 172 2.97 19.33 -24.91
C THR A 172 1.79 18.42 -24.57
N VAL A 173 1.95 17.57 -23.57
CA VAL A 173 0.87 16.74 -23.02
C VAL A 173 0.69 17.08 -21.56
N LYS A 174 -0.54 17.37 -21.15
CA LYS A 174 -0.95 17.40 -19.75
C LYS A 174 -1.80 16.19 -19.45
N THR A 175 -1.51 15.50 -18.36
CA THR A 175 -2.21 14.30 -17.89
C THR A 175 -2.61 14.48 -16.44
N MET A 176 -3.88 14.21 -16.13
CA MET A 176 -4.43 14.32 -14.77
C MET A 176 -5.53 13.28 -14.58
N SER A 177 -5.88 12.99 -13.33
CA SER A 177 -6.92 11.99 -13.00
C SER A 177 -8.01 12.59 -12.13
N ALA A 178 -9.24 12.21 -12.42
CA ALA A 178 -10.40 12.58 -11.61
C ALA A 178 -10.27 11.98 -10.22
N GLN A 179 -10.80 12.67 -9.23
CA GLN A 179 -10.62 12.33 -7.80
C GLN A 179 -11.87 11.66 -7.21
N SER A 180 -13.00 11.74 -7.91
CA SER A 180 -14.31 11.19 -7.56
C SER A 180 -14.73 10.05 -8.47
N SER A 181 -14.01 9.82 -9.57
CA SER A 181 -14.26 8.74 -10.53
C SER A 181 -12.95 8.22 -11.13
N ASP A 182 -12.97 7.02 -11.70
CA ASP A 182 -11.80 6.36 -12.27
C ASP A 182 -11.58 6.77 -13.72
N VAL A 183 -11.17 8.04 -13.87
CA VAL A 183 -11.01 8.73 -15.14
C VAL A 183 -9.61 9.34 -15.22
N VAL A 184 -8.99 9.22 -16.40
CA VAL A 184 -7.78 9.96 -16.77
C VAL A 184 -8.10 10.90 -17.92
N SER A 185 -7.58 12.12 -17.86
CA SER A 185 -7.79 13.15 -18.87
C SER A 185 -6.47 13.65 -19.43
N PHE A 186 -6.51 14.01 -20.71
CA PHE A 186 -5.38 14.48 -21.47
C PHE A 186 -5.70 15.80 -22.17
N THR A 187 -4.70 16.68 -22.24
CA THR A 187 -4.68 17.81 -23.18
C THR A 187 -3.37 17.75 -23.95
N ILE A 188 -3.47 17.60 -25.27
CA ILE A 188 -2.34 17.54 -26.19
C ILE A 188 -2.33 18.85 -26.98
N THR A 189 -1.18 19.52 -27.02
CA THR A 189 -0.98 20.73 -27.82
C THR A 189 0.21 20.55 -28.75
N SER A 190 -0.01 20.64 -30.06
CA SER A 190 1.03 20.53 -31.09
C SER A 190 0.54 21.01 -32.47
N PRO A 191 1.39 21.62 -33.29
CA PRO A 191 1.11 21.83 -34.72
C PRO A 191 0.84 20.53 -35.49
N LEU A 192 1.36 19.39 -35.03
CA LEU A 192 1.17 18.08 -35.67
C LEU A 192 -0.31 17.64 -35.68
N LEU A 193 -1.13 18.15 -34.75
CA LEU A 193 -2.57 17.88 -34.71
C LEU A 193 -3.29 18.53 -35.91
N GLU A 194 -2.88 19.74 -36.30
CA GLU A 194 -3.46 20.49 -37.43
C GLU A 194 -3.21 19.79 -38.77
N THR A 195 -2.06 19.09 -38.86
CA THR A 195 -1.67 18.32 -40.05
C THR A 195 -2.12 16.86 -40.00
N GLY A 196 -2.85 16.42 -38.96
CA GLY A 196 -3.27 15.02 -38.79
C GLY A 196 -2.12 14.03 -38.55
N ARG A 197 -0.95 14.55 -38.15
CA ARG A 197 0.29 13.78 -37.92
C ARG A 197 0.43 13.26 -36.48
N LEU A 198 -0.53 13.61 -35.63
CA LEU A 198 -0.58 13.17 -34.24
C LEU A 198 -2.01 12.80 -33.87
N GLY A 199 -2.17 11.65 -33.23
CA GLY A 199 -3.42 11.20 -32.63
C GLY A 199 -3.14 10.38 -31.37
N VAL A 200 -4.08 9.52 -31.01
CA VAL A 200 -4.02 8.68 -29.81
C VAL A 200 -4.34 7.24 -30.20
N PHE A 201 -3.67 6.28 -29.58
CA PHE A 201 -4.09 4.90 -29.60
C PHE A 201 -4.60 4.45 -28.23
N LEU A 202 -5.55 3.52 -28.25
CA LEU A 202 -5.93 2.69 -27.12
C LEU A 202 -5.63 1.24 -27.46
N ASP A 203 -5.09 0.47 -26.53
CA ASP A 203 -4.80 -0.95 -26.73
C ASP A 203 -5.18 -1.73 -25.47
N PHE A 204 -5.59 -3.00 -25.61
CA PHE A 204 -6.08 -3.82 -24.50
C PHE A 204 -5.35 -5.17 -24.40
N PRO A 205 -4.74 -5.53 -23.24
CA PRO A 205 -3.98 -6.77 -23.10
C PRO A 205 -4.83 -7.93 -22.55
N TRP A 206 -4.37 -9.17 -22.78
CA TRP A 206 -4.87 -10.32 -22.03
C TRP A 206 -4.27 -10.31 -20.62
N ASN A 207 -5.04 -10.69 -19.60
CA ASN A 207 -4.57 -10.79 -18.23
C ASN A 207 -4.93 -12.18 -17.67
N ASP A 208 -4.00 -12.82 -16.97
CA ASP A 208 -4.25 -14.07 -16.24
C ASP A 208 -3.36 -14.20 -14.99
N GLY A 209 -3.71 -15.14 -14.11
CA GLY A 209 -3.02 -15.43 -12.86
C GLY A 209 -1.88 -16.44 -13.01
N THR A 210 -1.28 -16.58 -14.20
CA THR A 210 -0.21 -17.56 -14.44
C THR A 210 1.11 -17.16 -13.78
N ALA A 211 1.35 -15.86 -13.61
CA ALA A 211 2.54 -15.33 -12.98
C ALA A 211 2.23 -14.76 -11.60
N LYS A 212 3.03 -15.19 -10.60
CA LYS A 212 3.00 -14.64 -9.24
C LYS A 212 3.31 -13.14 -9.23
N PHE A 213 4.25 -12.71 -10.06
CA PHE A 213 4.63 -11.32 -10.26
C PHE A 213 4.55 -10.96 -11.74
N SER A 214 4.01 -9.78 -12.05
CA SER A 214 4.06 -9.18 -13.38
C SER A 214 4.56 -7.76 -13.22
N ALA A 215 5.87 -7.57 -13.40
CA ALA A 215 6.57 -6.31 -13.26
C ALA A 215 7.72 -6.25 -14.27
N PRO A 216 8.06 -5.08 -14.83
CA PRO A 216 7.42 -3.78 -14.61
C PRO A 216 6.08 -3.60 -15.35
N PHE A 217 5.73 -4.53 -16.24
CA PHE A 217 4.52 -4.46 -17.06
C PHE A 217 3.53 -5.56 -16.70
N VAL A 218 2.24 -5.25 -16.90
CA VAL A 218 1.13 -6.16 -16.63
C VAL A 218 0.35 -6.39 -17.93
N GLY A 219 0.04 -7.66 -18.20
CA GLY A 219 -0.74 -8.08 -19.35
C GLY A 219 0.09 -8.58 -20.54
N ILE A 220 -0.55 -9.40 -21.37
CA ILE A 220 0.02 -10.07 -22.54
C ILE A 220 -0.67 -9.53 -23.80
N TRP A 221 0.05 -8.70 -24.56
CA TRP A 221 -0.49 -7.95 -25.69
C TRP A 221 -0.71 -8.79 -26.97
N ASN A 222 0.03 -9.88 -27.12
CA ASN A 222 -0.04 -10.73 -28.32
C ASN A 222 -1.02 -11.91 -28.18
N ALA A 223 -1.71 -12.05 -27.05
CA ALA A 223 -2.68 -13.13 -26.81
C ALA A 223 -4.10 -12.75 -27.29
N THR A 224 -4.21 -12.19 -28.49
CA THR A 224 -5.45 -11.59 -29.00
C THR A 224 -6.59 -12.60 -29.21
N SER A 225 -6.31 -13.89 -29.33
CA SER A 225 -7.35 -14.92 -29.43
C SER A 225 -8.01 -15.29 -28.09
N LYS A 226 -7.51 -14.78 -26.95
CA LYS A 226 -8.03 -15.13 -25.62
C LYS A 226 -9.11 -14.18 -25.08
N HIS A 227 -9.32 -13.04 -25.74
CA HIS A 227 -10.24 -12.00 -25.30
C HIS A 227 -10.88 -11.26 -26.47
N THR A 228 -11.90 -10.45 -26.16
CA THR A 228 -12.63 -9.68 -27.18
C THR A 228 -12.69 -8.22 -26.78
N THR A 229 -12.62 -7.33 -27.77
CA THR A 229 -12.97 -5.92 -27.59
C THR A 229 -13.99 -5.50 -28.65
N THR A 230 -15.00 -4.73 -28.22
CA THR A 230 -16.07 -4.22 -29.11
C THR A 230 -16.17 -2.72 -28.95
N LEU A 231 -16.19 -1.98 -30.08
CA LEU A 231 -16.32 -0.53 -30.10
C LEU A 231 -17.75 -0.14 -30.47
N ASN A 232 -18.36 0.68 -29.63
CA ASN A 232 -19.61 1.39 -29.90
C ASN A 232 -19.32 2.89 -30.00
N THR A 233 -19.89 3.57 -31.00
CA THR A 233 -19.70 5.02 -31.18
C THR A 233 -21.04 5.75 -31.17
N ASN A 234 -21.07 6.90 -30.50
CA ASN A 234 -22.19 7.83 -30.49
C ASN A 234 -21.65 9.26 -30.51
N PRO A 235 -21.19 9.77 -31.67
CA PRO A 235 -20.48 11.05 -31.75
C PRO A 235 -21.25 12.28 -31.22
N THR A 236 -22.58 12.17 -31.12
CA THR A 236 -23.48 13.24 -30.63
C THR A 236 -23.94 13.04 -29.18
N GLY A 237 -23.54 11.94 -28.53
CA GLY A 237 -23.88 11.66 -27.15
C GLY A 237 -22.86 12.23 -26.15
N ASP A 238 -23.24 12.22 -24.87
CA ASP A 238 -22.37 12.63 -23.76
C ASP A 238 -21.13 11.71 -23.62
N ILE A 239 -21.25 10.46 -24.05
CA ILE A 239 -20.14 9.53 -24.26
C ILE A 239 -20.03 9.28 -25.76
N GLN A 240 -18.92 9.73 -26.35
CA GLN A 240 -18.72 9.72 -27.81
C GLN A 240 -18.32 8.34 -28.34
N ALA A 241 -17.61 7.56 -27.53
CA ALA A 241 -17.24 6.19 -27.85
C ALA A 241 -17.08 5.35 -26.59
N GLU A 242 -17.33 4.05 -26.72
CA GLU A 242 -17.19 3.08 -25.64
C GLU A 242 -16.57 1.79 -26.19
N ILE A 243 -15.57 1.28 -25.47
CA ILE A 243 -14.91 0.01 -25.76
C ILE A 243 -15.22 -0.96 -24.63
N THR A 244 -15.90 -2.04 -24.95
CA THR A 244 -16.14 -3.17 -24.03
C THR A 244 -15.03 -4.18 -24.20
N HIS A 245 -14.35 -4.55 -23.11
CA HIS A 245 -13.26 -5.53 -23.05
C HIS A 245 -13.69 -6.75 -22.24
N GLU A 246 -13.78 -7.90 -22.89
CA GLU A 246 -14.23 -9.17 -22.30
C GLU A 246 -13.03 -10.10 -22.07
N LEU A 247 -12.75 -10.41 -20.80
CA LEU A 247 -11.67 -11.28 -20.34
C LEU A 247 -12.26 -12.52 -19.65
N GLY A 248 -12.71 -13.49 -20.45
CA GLY A 248 -13.44 -14.65 -19.93
C GLY A 248 -14.86 -14.25 -19.51
N SER A 249 -15.19 -14.40 -18.23
CA SER A 249 -16.50 -13.97 -17.68
C SER A 249 -16.49 -12.55 -17.11
N SER A 250 -15.35 -11.85 -17.15
CA SER A 250 -15.20 -10.49 -16.63
C SER A 250 -15.29 -9.48 -17.77
N VAL A 251 -15.99 -8.37 -17.52
CA VAL A 251 -16.22 -7.30 -18.49
C VAL A 251 -15.71 -5.99 -17.91
N PHE A 252 -15.02 -5.23 -18.75
CA PHE A 252 -14.52 -3.91 -18.43
C PHE A 252 -14.94 -2.94 -19.52
N VAL A 253 -15.25 -1.71 -19.16
CA VAL A 253 -15.72 -0.67 -20.08
C VAL A 253 -14.78 0.52 -20.03
N THR A 254 -14.37 0.99 -21.21
CA THR A 254 -13.63 2.25 -21.40
C THR A 254 -14.49 3.23 -22.18
N SER A 255 -14.87 4.33 -21.55
CA SER A 255 -15.76 5.36 -22.12
C SER A 255 -14.97 6.64 -22.42
N LEU A 256 -15.14 7.18 -23.62
CA LEU A 256 -14.39 8.33 -24.14
C LEU A 256 -15.29 9.54 -24.37
N VAL A 257 -14.83 10.69 -23.89
CA VAL A 257 -15.49 11.99 -24.06
C VAL A 257 -14.44 13.08 -24.27
N GLY A 258 -14.72 14.09 -25.09
CA GLY A 258 -13.80 15.19 -25.32
C GLY A 258 -14.13 16.04 -26.53
N ASP A 259 -13.09 16.61 -27.12
CA ASP A 259 -13.14 17.25 -28.42
C ASP A 259 -13.67 16.28 -29.50
N ASP A 260 -14.12 16.82 -30.63
CA ASP A 260 -14.65 15.97 -31.71
C ASP A 260 -13.54 15.10 -32.35
N PHE A 261 -13.71 13.78 -32.28
CA PHE A 261 -12.79 12.78 -32.81
C PHE A 261 -13.48 11.69 -33.64
N LEU A 262 -12.68 11.01 -34.46
CA LEU A 262 -12.98 9.72 -35.07
C LEU A 262 -12.19 8.65 -34.35
N ILE A 263 -12.81 7.52 -34.01
CA ILE A 263 -12.13 6.35 -33.49
C ILE A 263 -12.43 5.12 -34.34
N VAL A 264 -11.40 4.37 -34.70
CA VAL A 264 -11.50 3.16 -35.52
C VAL A 264 -10.63 2.05 -34.94
N ARG A 265 -11.07 0.80 -35.10
CA ARG A 265 -10.23 -0.36 -34.79
C ARG A 265 -9.10 -0.44 -35.83
N ASN A 266 -7.87 -0.63 -35.39
CA ASN A 266 -6.70 -0.70 -36.26
C ASN A 266 -6.78 -1.90 -37.23
N SER A 267 -7.13 -3.07 -36.70
CA SER A 267 -7.44 -4.27 -37.49
C SER A 267 -8.28 -5.27 -36.69
N ASP A 268 -8.91 -6.24 -37.36
CA ASP A 268 -9.74 -7.26 -36.72
C ASP A 268 -8.94 -8.22 -35.82
N SER A 269 -7.64 -8.37 -36.07
CA SER A 269 -6.75 -9.27 -35.31
C SER A 269 -6.12 -8.63 -34.08
N LEU A 270 -6.29 -7.32 -33.91
CA LEU A 270 -5.71 -6.54 -32.80
C LEU A 270 -6.82 -5.97 -31.91
N HIS A 271 -6.50 -5.74 -30.65
CA HIS A 271 -7.36 -5.02 -29.70
C HIS A 271 -6.94 -3.55 -29.57
N ARG A 272 -6.45 -2.98 -30.68
CA ARG A 272 -5.95 -1.61 -30.77
C ARG A 272 -6.90 -0.73 -31.56
N TYR A 273 -7.14 0.47 -31.04
CA TYR A 273 -8.02 1.49 -31.60
C TYR A 273 -7.23 2.78 -31.78
N ILE A 274 -7.45 3.47 -32.90
CA ILE A 274 -6.83 4.75 -33.21
C ILE A 274 -7.89 5.84 -33.17
N MET A 275 -7.63 6.86 -32.35
CA MET A 275 -8.45 8.05 -32.19
C MET A 275 -7.73 9.25 -32.85
N GLN A 276 -8.42 9.91 -33.77
CA GLN A 276 -7.92 11.06 -34.53
C GLN A 276 -8.85 12.26 -34.32
N PRO A 277 -8.31 13.45 -33.98
CA PRO A 277 -9.11 14.68 -33.91
C PRO A 277 -9.72 15.00 -35.28
N ARG A 278 -10.97 15.45 -35.32
CA ARG A 278 -11.64 15.88 -36.57
C ARG A 278 -11.50 17.36 -36.86
N LYS A 279 -11.27 18.16 -35.82
CA LYS A 279 -11.08 19.61 -35.97
C LYS A 279 -9.63 19.89 -36.32
N ASN A 280 -9.43 20.79 -37.29
CA ASN A 280 -8.13 21.41 -37.53
C ASN A 280 -7.82 22.38 -36.39
N SER A 281 -7.15 21.88 -35.35
CA SER A 281 -6.82 22.58 -34.12
C SER A 281 -5.47 22.08 -33.61
N SER A 282 -4.62 22.98 -33.13
CA SER A 282 -3.36 22.64 -32.46
C SER A 282 -3.54 22.14 -31.03
N THR A 283 -4.78 21.98 -30.56
CA THR A 283 -5.08 21.36 -29.26
C THR A 283 -6.16 20.30 -29.40
N PHE A 284 -5.98 19.21 -28.67
CA PHE A 284 -6.93 18.10 -28.55
C PHE A 284 -7.04 17.67 -27.08
N ALA A 285 -8.24 17.72 -26.51
CA ALA A 285 -8.52 17.34 -25.13
C ALA A 285 -9.59 16.25 -25.06
N PHE A 286 -9.36 15.24 -24.22
CA PHE A 286 -10.31 14.16 -23.98
C PHE A 286 -10.10 13.53 -22.60
N SER A 287 -11.07 12.72 -22.19
CA SER A 287 -11.05 11.91 -20.97
C SER A 287 -11.45 10.48 -21.28
N ALA A 288 -10.82 9.55 -20.56
CA ALA A 288 -11.10 8.12 -20.62
C ALA A 288 -11.51 7.64 -19.22
N GLY A 289 -12.77 7.24 -19.09
CA GLY A 289 -13.31 6.63 -17.88
C GLY A 289 -13.29 5.11 -17.94
N PHE A 290 -12.97 4.47 -16.82
CA PHE A 290 -12.92 3.02 -16.69
C PHE A 290 -13.95 2.55 -15.66
N ALA A 291 -14.68 1.49 -15.99
CA ALA A 291 -15.70 0.93 -15.11
C ALA A 291 -15.97 -0.56 -15.41
N LEU A 292 -16.76 -1.21 -14.54
CA LEU A 292 -17.30 -2.55 -14.79
C LEU A 292 -18.49 -2.53 -15.76
N ASP A 293 -19.23 -1.42 -15.79
CA ASP A 293 -20.44 -1.21 -16.61
C ASP A 293 -20.41 0.19 -17.25
N SER A 294 -21.19 0.40 -18.31
CA SER A 294 -21.30 1.70 -18.99
C SER A 294 -21.74 2.80 -18.02
N PRO A 295 -20.91 3.82 -17.76
CA PRO A 295 -21.27 4.92 -16.87
C PRO A 295 -22.36 5.79 -17.51
N GLN A 296 -23.11 6.51 -16.67
CA GLN A 296 -24.08 7.49 -17.16
C GLN A 296 -23.41 8.74 -17.73
N THR A 297 -22.30 9.16 -17.13
CA THR A 297 -21.54 10.36 -17.50
C THR A 297 -20.05 10.11 -17.26
N VAL A 298 -19.20 10.76 -18.06
CA VAL A 298 -17.76 10.85 -17.82
C VAL A 298 -17.41 12.34 -17.75
N PRO A 299 -16.67 12.80 -16.72
CA PRO A 299 -16.28 14.20 -16.61
C PRO A 299 -15.38 14.62 -17.78
N HIS A 300 -15.59 15.83 -18.27
CA HIS A 300 -14.73 16.44 -19.28
C HIS A 300 -13.40 16.91 -18.67
N THR A 301 -12.39 17.13 -19.53
CA THR A 301 -11.04 17.51 -19.12
C THR A 301 -10.99 18.75 -18.20
N SER A 302 -11.88 19.73 -18.39
CA SER A 302 -11.95 20.91 -17.53
C SER A 302 -12.41 20.60 -16.10
N GLU A 303 -13.37 19.68 -15.95
CA GLU A 303 -13.88 19.24 -14.66
C GLU A 303 -12.79 18.43 -13.93
N VAL A 304 -12.12 17.52 -14.64
CA VAL A 304 -11.03 16.72 -14.08
C VAL A 304 -9.84 17.59 -13.64
N LEU A 305 -9.53 18.67 -14.40
CA LEU A 305 -8.49 19.64 -14.03
C LEU A 305 -8.82 20.36 -12.72
N GLU A 306 -10.04 20.87 -12.59
CA GLU A 306 -10.53 21.55 -11.39
C GLU A 306 -10.48 20.61 -10.18
N GLU A 307 -10.99 19.39 -10.37
CA GLU A 307 -11.08 18.39 -9.33
C GLU A 307 -9.71 17.91 -8.83
N SER A 308 -8.79 17.61 -9.76
CA SER A 308 -7.41 17.23 -9.43
C SER A 308 -6.73 18.33 -8.62
N SER A 309 -6.76 19.56 -9.13
CA SER A 309 -6.10 20.69 -8.49
C SER A 309 -6.67 20.99 -7.11
N GLY A 310 -8.01 20.96 -6.97
CA GLY A 310 -8.70 21.18 -5.71
C GLY A 310 -8.37 20.10 -4.68
N SER A 311 -8.50 18.82 -5.05
CA SER A 311 -8.35 17.71 -4.13
C SER A 311 -6.90 17.52 -3.66
N TRP A 312 -5.91 17.72 -4.54
CA TRP A 312 -4.50 17.67 -4.13
C TRP A 312 -4.14 18.83 -3.21
N LYS A 313 -4.60 20.04 -3.51
CA LYS A 313 -4.43 21.19 -2.62
C LYS A 313 -5.07 20.93 -1.25
N ASP A 314 -6.28 20.38 -1.21
CA ASP A 314 -6.96 20.04 0.04
C ASP A 314 -6.20 18.96 0.81
N PHE A 315 -5.72 17.92 0.14
CA PHE A 315 -4.87 16.89 0.75
C PHE A 315 -3.64 17.52 1.43
N TRP A 316 -2.89 18.38 0.74
CA TRP A 316 -1.70 18.99 1.32
C TRP A 316 -1.99 19.99 2.44
N THR A 317 -3.12 20.71 2.36
CA THR A 317 -3.44 21.78 3.31
C THR A 317 -4.21 21.32 4.54
N GLN A 318 -5.02 20.27 4.44
CA GLN A 318 -5.95 19.86 5.51
C GLN A 318 -5.44 18.68 6.35
N THR A 319 -4.43 17.95 5.88
CA THR A 319 -3.93 16.75 6.54
C THR A 319 -2.66 17.05 7.34
N GLY A 320 -2.15 16.07 8.09
CA GLY A 320 -0.89 16.22 8.84
C GLY A 320 0.28 16.62 7.93
N PHE A 321 1.26 17.33 8.47
CA PHE A 321 2.45 17.76 7.74
C PHE A 321 3.68 17.79 8.66
N VAL A 322 4.79 17.27 8.14
CA VAL A 322 6.10 17.29 8.81
C VAL A 322 7.10 17.96 7.86
N ASP A 323 7.75 19.00 8.37
CA ASP A 323 8.88 19.66 7.71
C ASP A 323 10.13 19.43 8.57
N VAL A 324 11.05 18.63 8.04
CA VAL A 324 12.35 18.32 8.61
C VAL A 324 13.49 19.08 7.91
N TYR A 325 13.18 19.83 6.85
CA TYR A 325 14.19 20.48 5.99
C TYR A 325 14.42 21.93 6.37
N THR A 326 13.37 22.72 6.51
CA THR A 326 13.50 24.18 6.66
C THR A 326 14.22 24.52 7.97
N ASP A 327 15.31 25.26 7.88
CA ASP A 327 16.22 25.61 9.00
C ASP A 327 16.98 24.44 9.65
N SER A 328 16.88 23.22 9.12
CA SER A 328 17.81 22.14 9.48
C SER A 328 19.18 22.40 8.85
N THR A 329 20.25 22.14 9.60
CA THR A 329 21.63 22.25 9.11
C THR A 329 22.25 20.90 8.81
N ASP A 330 21.61 19.80 9.20
CA ASP A 330 22.02 18.45 8.83
C ASP A 330 21.82 18.22 7.33
N ALA A 331 22.88 17.81 6.63
CA ALA A 331 22.85 17.59 5.19
C ALA A 331 21.88 16.48 4.76
N ARG A 332 21.51 15.58 5.68
CA ARG A 332 20.57 14.48 5.45
C ARG A 332 19.11 14.93 5.36
N ALA A 333 18.78 16.14 5.82
CA ALA A 333 17.43 16.63 5.92
C ALA A 333 16.69 16.73 4.56
N ASP A 334 17.40 17.13 3.50
CA ASP A 334 16.81 17.28 2.17
C ASP A 334 16.34 15.94 1.58
N GLU A 335 17.15 14.88 1.73
CA GLU A 335 16.78 13.54 1.27
C GLU A 335 15.63 12.95 2.10
N LEU A 336 15.64 13.13 3.42
CA LEU A 336 14.53 12.66 4.25
C LEU A 336 13.23 13.38 3.90
N GLN A 337 13.27 14.70 3.70
CA GLN A 337 12.09 15.47 3.28
C GLN A 337 11.61 15.06 1.88
N ARG A 338 12.52 14.77 0.94
CA ARG A 338 12.19 14.23 -0.39
C ARG A 338 11.40 12.92 -0.25
N ARG A 339 11.91 11.96 0.53
CA ARG A 339 11.23 10.67 0.76
C ARG A 339 9.85 10.88 1.40
N ILE A 340 9.73 11.75 2.39
CA ILE A 340 8.44 12.06 3.04
C ILE A 340 7.42 12.58 2.00
N ILE A 341 7.76 13.61 1.22
CA ILE A 341 6.81 14.23 0.29
C ILE A 341 6.42 13.27 -0.83
N LEU A 342 7.38 12.57 -1.43
CA LEU A 342 7.09 11.64 -2.53
C LEU A 342 6.31 10.42 -2.04
N SER A 343 6.67 9.82 -0.89
CA SER A 343 5.89 8.73 -0.31
C SER A 343 4.45 9.16 -0.01
N ARG A 344 4.21 10.37 0.51
CA ARG A 344 2.84 10.86 0.76
C ARG A 344 2.01 10.96 -0.52
N TYR A 345 2.59 11.46 -1.61
CA TYR A 345 1.90 11.52 -2.90
C TYR A 345 1.61 10.12 -3.43
N LEU A 346 2.64 9.25 -3.50
CA LEU A 346 2.53 7.93 -4.10
C LEU A 346 1.61 7.00 -3.31
N MET A 347 1.64 7.05 -1.98
CA MET A 347 0.70 6.31 -1.12
C MET A 347 -0.74 6.75 -1.40
N ARG A 348 -1.02 8.04 -1.63
CA ARG A 348 -2.39 8.47 -1.96
C ARG A 348 -2.83 7.98 -3.34
N VAL A 349 -1.91 7.92 -4.32
CA VAL A 349 -2.21 7.39 -5.66
C VAL A 349 -2.45 5.88 -5.64
N ASN A 350 -1.64 5.13 -4.88
CA ASN A 350 -1.57 3.67 -4.99
C ASN A 350 -2.25 2.89 -3.86
N GLU A 351 -2.46 3.51 -2.70
CA GLU A 351 -2.67 2.82 -1.41
C GLU A 351 -3.88 3.36 -0.63
N ALA A 352 -4.77 4.09 -1.31
CA ALA A 352 -5.91 4.79 -0.70
C ALA A 352 -7.27 4.38 -1.31
N GLY A 353 -7.38 3.11 -1.71
CA GLY A 353 -8.60 2.53 -2.28
C GLY A 353 -9.52 1.88 -1.26
N ASP A 354 -10.60 1.27 -1.76
CA ASP A 354 -11.70 0.69 -0.94
C ASP A 354 -11.38 -0.71 -0.37
N THR A 355 -10.25 -1.27 -0.77
CA THR A 355 -9.70 -2.51 -0.20
C THR A 355 -8.26 -2.27 0.21
N PRO A 356 -7.69 -3.14 1.07
CA PRO A 356 -6.28 -3.07 1.38
C PRO A 356 -5.47 -3.12 0.08
N PRO A 357 -4.38 -2.36 -0.01
CA PRO A 357 -3.54 -2.35 -1.20
C PRO A 357 -2.70 -3.63 -1.28
N GLN A 358 -2.30 -3.99 -2.50
CA GLN A 358 -1.24 -4.97 -2.70
C GLN A 358 0.13 -4.32 -2.48
N GLU A 359 1.17 -5.13 -2.33
CA GLU A 359 2.52 -4.62 -2.02
C GLU A 359 3.12 -3.70 -3.08
N SER A 360 2.72 -3.85 -4.35
CA SER A 360 3.14 -2.99 -5.47
C SER A 360 2.15 -1.86 -5.80
N GLY A 361 1.12 -1.66 -4.98
CA GLY A 361 0.10 -0.64 -5.21
C GLY A 361 -0.66 -0.83 -6.52
N LEU A 362 -0.88 0.26 -7.25
CA LEU A 362 -1.50 0.27 -8.57
C LEU A 362 -0.47 0.44 -9.70
N VAL A 363 0.80 0.08 -9.46
CA VAL A 363 1.87 0.15 -10.47
C VAL A 363 1.95 -1.12 -11.31
N ASN A 364 1.97 -2.27 -10.65
CA ASN A 364 2.09 -3.59 -11.28
C ASN A 364 1.50 -4.68 -10.38
N ASN A 365 1.59 -5.96 -10.76
CA ASN A 365 1.05 -7.06 -9.94
C ASN A 365 2.15 -7.76 -9.15
N GLY A 366 2.07 -7.65 -7.82
CA GLY A 366 2.73 -8.54 -6.86
C GLY A 366 1.72 -9.53 -6.29
N TRP A 367 2.13 -10.79 -6.13
CA TRP A 367 1.28 -11.83 -5.54
C TRP A 367 -0.10 -11.94 -6.22
N TYR A 368 -0.12 -11.98 -7.55
CA TYR A 368 -1.35 -12.02 -8.37
C TYR A 368 -2.25 -10.78 -8.25
N GLY A 369 -1.75 -9.68 -7.66
CA GLY A 369 -2.53 -8.48 -7.38
C GLY A 369 -3.21 -8.49 -6.00
N LYS A 370 -3.01 -9.55 -5.22
CA LYS A 370 -3.67 -9.77 -3.92
C LYS A 370 -3.05 -8.94 -2.80
N PHE A 371 -3.85 -8.69 -1.77
CA PHE A 371 -3.41 -7.97 -0.60
C PHE A 371 -3.04 -8.91 0.54
N HIS A 372 -2.09 -8.47 1.34
CA HIS A 372 -1.48 -9.17 2.45
C HIS A 372 -1.86 -8.43 3.74
N MET A 373 -2.67 -9.05 4.60
CA MET A 373 -3.25 -8.42 5.79
C MET A 373 -2.24 -8.19 6.91
N GLU A 374 -1.17 -8.96 6.92
CA GLU A 374 0.04 -8.70 7.68
C GLU A 374 0.74 -7.41 7.23
N MET A 375 0.66 -7.07 5.94
CA MET A 375 1.19 -5.82 5.43
C MET A 375 0.22 -4.63 5.59
N TYR A 376 -1.06 -4.87 5.90
CA TYR A 376 -2.05 -3.80 5.98
C TYR A 376 -1.70 -2.73 7.02
N PHE A 377 -1.08 -3.11 8.14
CA PHE A 377 -0.54 -2.16 9.12
C PHE A 377 0.49 -1.23 8.45
N TRP A 378 1.49 -1.81 7.79
CA TRP A 378 2.57 -1.05 7.15
C TRP A 378 2.10 -0.17 6.00
N HIS A 379 1.05 -0.58 5.31
CA HIS A 379 0.43 0.24 4.27
C HIS A 379 -0.41 1.39 4.86
N SER A 380 -1.23 1.13 5.88
CA SER A 380 -2.38 1.99 6.19
C SER A 380 -2.37 2.63 7.57
N ALA A 381 -1.60 2.14 8.55
CA ALA A 381 -1.61 2.71 9.90
C ALA A 381 -1.11 4.16 9.92
N GLN A 382 -0.23 4.53 8.99
CA GLN A 382 0.24 5.91 8.85
C GLN A 382 -0.91 6.89 8.57
N TRP A 383 -1.97 6.48 7.85
CA TRP A 383 -3.09 7.38 7.57
C TRP A 383 -3.73 7.94 8.84
N ALA A 384 -3.81 7.16 9.91
CA ALA A 384 -4.30 7.64 11.21
C ALA A 384 -3.38 8.70 11.82
N LEU A 385 -2.06 8.46 11.78
CA LEU A 385 -1.07 9.37 12.34
C LEU A 385 -1.00 10.69 11.57
N TRP A 386 -1.12 10.65 10.25
CA TRP A 386 -1.13 11.84 9.39
C TRP A 386 -2.53 12.50 9.29
N ASN A 387 -3.48 12.12 10.15
CA ASN A 387 -4.85 12.66 10.19
C ASN A 387 -5.62 12.55 8.86
N ASN A 388 -5.39 11.45 8.12
CA ASN A 388 -6.00 11.11 6.83
C ASN A 388 -7.14 10.09 6.99
N TRP A 389 -8.05 10.34 7.94
CA TRP A 389 -9.13 9.40 8.28
C TRP A 389 -10.07 9.08 7.12
N GLY A 390 -10.32 10.04 6.23
CA GLY A 390 -11.11 9.81 5.03
C GLY A 390 -10.51 8.75 4.10
N LEU A 391 -9.18 8.66 4.02
CA LEU A 391 -8.49 7.65 3.21
C LEU A 391 -8.44 6.30 3.93
N LEU A 392 -8.10 6.28 5.22
CA LEU A 392 -8.07 5.04 6.01
C LEU A 392 -9.43 4.34 6.04
N ARG A 393 -10.52 5.11 6.18
CA ARG A 393 -11.89 4.57 6.26
C ARG A 393 -12.33 3.82 5.01
N ARG A 394 -11.75 4.13 3.84
CA ARG A 394 -12.09 3.46 2.57
C ARG A 394 -11.82 1.95 2.66
N SER A 395 -10.72 1.54 3.28
CA SER A 395 -10.34 0.12 3.38
C SER A 395 -10.46 -0.48 4.78
N SER A 396 -10.48 0.32 5.86
CA SER A 396 -10.48 -0.24 7.23
C SER A 396 -11.74 -1.03 7.59
N ASP A 397 -12.83 -0.85 6.83
CA ASP A 397 -14.09 -1.58 7.03
C ASP A 397 -13.99 -3.08 6.67
N VAL A 398 -12.89 -3.51 6.05
CA VAL A 398 -12.65 -4.90 5.63
C VAL A 398 -12.81 -5.88 6.76
N TYR A 399 -12.45 -5.50 7.98
CA TYR A 399 -12.64 -6.35 9.15
C TYR A 399 -14.12 -6.60 9.41
N SER A 400 -14.97 -5.60 9.28
CA SER A 400 -16.42 -5.78 9.40
C SER A 400 -16.99 -6.55 8.21
N ARG A 401 -16.57 -6.24 6.97
CA ARG A 401 -17.05 -6.91 5.74
C ARG A 401 -16.69 -8.39 5.69
N TRP A 402 -15.52 -8.76 6.21
CA TRP A 402 -15.01 -10.13 6.19
C TRP A 402 -15.20 -10.86 7.52
N LEU A 403 -15.92 -10.28 8.49
CA LEU A 403 -16.11 -10.88 9.79
C LEU A 403 -16.72 -12.29 9.66
N SER A 404 -17.80 -12.42 8.90
CA SER A 404 -18.47 -13.71 8.71
C SER A 404 -17.58 -14.75 8.04
N SER A 405 -16.82 -14.39 7.01
CA SER A 405 -15.92 -15.34 6.32
C SER A 405 -14.73 -15.73 7.22
N SER A 406 -14.27 -14.83 8.08
CA SER A 406 -13.21 -15.06 9.06
C SER A 406 -13.68 -15.94 10.24
N MET A 407 -14.94 -15.82 10.66
CA MET A 407 -15.56 -16.75 11.61
C MET A 407 -15.73 -18.15 11.01
N VAL A 408 -16.21 -18.27 9.77
CA VAL A 408 -16.29 -19.56 9.07
C VAL A 408 -14.91 -20.22 8.97
N ARG A 409 -13.85 -19.44 8.68
CA ARG A 409 -12.47 -19.92 8.70
C ARG A 409 -12.09 -20.55 10.02
N ALA A 410 -12.29 -19.82 11.10
CA ALA A 410 -11.89 -20.23 12.42
C ALA A 410 -12.71 -21.45 12.88
N GLN A 411 -14.04 -21.34 12.80
CA GLN A 411 -14.94 -22.24 13.51
C GLN A 411 -15.35 -23.45 12.66
N VAL A 412 -15.57 -23.27 11.36
CA VAL A 412 -16.03 -24.35 10.48
C VAL A 412 -14.86 -25.06 9.82
N GLN A 413 -13.95 -24.32 9.19
CA GLN A 413 -12.79 -24.91 8.51
C GLN A 413 -11.76 -25.43 9.52
N GLN A 414 -11.40 -24.64 10.52
CA GLN A 414 -10.35 -25.00 11.48
C GLN A 414 -10.87 -25.60 12.79
N GLY A 415 -12.18 -25.60 13.02
CA GLY A 415 -12.80 -26.21 14.22
C GLY A 415 -12.49 -25.51 15.54
N TRP A 416 -12.12 -24.22 15.53
CA TRP A 416 -11.98 -23.43 16.76
C TRP A 416 -13.35 -23.17 17.39
N THR A 417 -13.40 -23.05 18.72
CA THR A 417 -14.66 -22.95 19.45
C THR A 417 -15.37 -21.62 19.29
N SER A 418 -14.64 -20.54 18.95
CA SER A 418 -15.20 -19.20 18.80
C SER A 418 -14.27 -18.27 18.03
N GLY A 419 -14.79 -17.10 17.64
CA GLY A 419 -14.03 -16.00 17.10
C GLY A 419 -13.80 -16.01 15.60
N ALA A 420 -13.12 -14.96 15.13
CA ALA A 420 -12.76 -14.71 13.74
C ALA A 420 -11.24 -14.78 13.56
N ARG A 421 -10.80 -15.52 12.53
CA ARG A 421 -9.40 -15.58 12.12
C ARG A 421 -9.19 -14.86 10.78
N TRP A 422 -8.40 -13.80 10.80
CA TRP A 422 -8.14 -12.98 9.63
C TRP A 422 -7.19 -13.69 8.64
N PRO A 423 -7.42 -13.61 7.32
CA PRO A 423 -6.52 -14.22 6.32
C PRO A 423 -5.15 -13.52 6.31
N LYS A 424 -4.13 -14.16 5.74
CA LYS A 424 -2.84 -13.50 5.37
C LYS A 424 -3.00 -12.85 3.98
N MET A 425 -2.89 -13.65 2.91
CA MET A 425 -3.13 -13.22 1.54
C MET A 425 -4.60 -13.40 1.15
N THR A 426 -5.23 -12.35 0.62
CA THR A 426 -6.66 -12.35 0.28
C THR A 426 -6.99 -11.35 -0.85
N ASP A 427 -8.28 -11.23 -1.16
CA ASP A 427 -8.85 -10.42 -2.24
C ASP A 427 -10.19 -9.81 -1.76
N PRO A 428 -10.91 -9.01 -2.58
CA PRO A 428 -12.07 -8.27 -2.10
C PRO A 428 -13.18 -9.12 -1.47
N SER A 429 -13.22 -10.42 -1.78
CA SER A 429 -14.16 -11.38 -1.18
C SER A 429 -13.87 -11.73 0.28
N GLY A 430 -12.65 -11.47 0.77
CA GLY A 430 -12.19 -11.90 2.10
C GLY A 430 -11.86 -13.39 2.18
N ARG A 431 -11.83 -14.11 1.05
CA ARG A 431 -11.40 -15.51 1.00
C ARG A 431 -9.89 -15.59 1.23
N SER A 432 -9.46 -16.48 2.12
CA SER A 432 -8.03 -16.77 2.29
C SER A 432 -7.51 -17.49 1.05
N ALA A 433 -6.36 -17.05 0.55
CA ALA A 433 -5.63 -17.83 -0.42
C ALA A 433 -5.00 -19.05 0.26
N PRO A 434 -5.08 -20.25 -0.35
CA PRO A 434 -4.35 -21.42 0.09
C PRO A 434 -2.85 -21.19 0.26
N GLY A 435 -2.20 -22.03 1.06
CA GLY A 435 -0.74 -22.01 1.21
C GLY A 435 -0.28 -22.04 2.67
N GLN A 436 0.85 -22.69 2.94
CA GLN A 436 1.30 -22.97 4.30
C GLN A 436 1.52 -21.71 5.12
N ILE A 437 2.28 -20.74 4.60
CA ILE A 437 2.49 -19.46 5.30
C ILE A 437 1.18 -18.67 5.44
N ASN A 438 0.31 -18.71 4.42
CA ASN A 438 -1.00 -18.05 4.44
C ASN A 438 -1.90 -18.58 5.56
N ASN A 439 -1.74 -19.85 5.91
CA ASN A 439 -2.55 -20.54 6.91
C ASN A 439 -1.95 -20.53 8.31
N LEU A 440 -0.65 -20.32 8.48
CA LEU A 440 0.01 -20.50 9.77
C LEU A 440 0.59 -19.21 10.35
N LEU A 441 0.63 -18.12 9.58
CA LEU A 441 1.08 -16.81 10.05
C LEU A 441 0.03 -16.15 10.97
N LEU A 442 0.53 -15.53 12.05
CA LEU A 442 -0.29 -15.06 13.17
C LEU A 442 -0.20 -13.55 13.49
N TRP A 443 0.82 -12.84 13.00
CA TRP A 443 1.10 -11.47 13.48
C TRP A 443 0.12 -10.40 12.96
N GLN A 444 -0.70 -10.72 11.97
CA GLN A 444 -1.80 -9.86 11.50
C GLN A 444 -3.04 -9.92 12.37
N GLN A 445 -3.18 -10.95 13.22
CA GLN A 445 -4.42 -11.19 13.97
C GLN A 445 -4.76 -10.04 14.93
N PRO A 446 -3.80 -9.38 15.61
CA PRO A 446 -4.09 -8.25 16.50
C PRO A 446 -4.28 -6.89 15.79
N HIS A 447 -4.04 -6.79 14.47
CA HIS A 447 -4.14 -5.52 13.72
C HIS A 447 -5.47 -4.77 13.89
N PRO A 448 -6.66 -5.41 13.89
CA PRO A 448 -7.93 -4.71 14.07
C PRO A 448 -7.98 -3.90 15.37
N PHE A 449 -7.34 -4.38 16.45
CA PHE A 449 -7.29 -3.62 17.71
C PHE A 449 -6.51 -2.32 17.55
N ILE A 450 -5.41 -2.33 16.80
CA ILE A 450 -4.61 -1.12 16.56
C ILE A 450 -5.41 -0.08 15.76
N PHE A 451 -6.08 -0.51 14.69
CA PHE A 451 -6.92 0.39 13.90
C PHE A 451 -8.11 0.93 14.72
N ALA A 452 -8.77 0.08 15.50
CA ALA A 452 -9.84 0.48 16.41
C ALA A 452 -9.34 1.51 17.43
N GLN A 453 -8.17 1.27 18.06
CA GLN A 453 -7.61 2.19 19.04
C GLN A 453 -7.23 3.54 18.44
N TYR A 454 -6.61 3.55 17.25
CA TYR A 454 -6.33 4.82 16.59
C TYR A 454 -7.63 5.58 16.25
N GLU A 455 -8.67 4.89 15.74
CA GLU A 455 -9.93 5.57 15.40
C GLU A 455 -10.64 6.09 16.64
N TYR A 456 -10.64 5.34 17.74
CA TYR A 456 -11.24 5.80 19.00
C TYR A 456 -10.48 6.97 19.61
N ARG A 457 -9.14 6.97 19.55
CA ARG A 457 -8.33 8.13 19.98
C ARG A 457 -8.69 9.39 19.21
N ALA A 458 -8.91 9.29 17.89
CA ALA A 458 -9.29 10.43 17.06
C ALA A 458 -10.77 10.82 17.21
N PHE A 459 -11.65 9.84 17.47
CA PHE A 459 -13.10 10.02 17.55
C PHE A 459 -13.66 9.28 18.78
N PRO A 460 -13.45 9.80 20.01
CA PRO A 460 -13.79 9.12 21.25
C PRO A 460 -15.29 9.19 21.51
N SER A 461 -16.04 8.31 20.85
CA SER A 461 -17.50 8.26 20.89
C SER A 461 -18.01 6.84 20.99
N GLU A 462 -19.20 6.67 21.58
CA GLU A 462 -19.89 5.38 21.60
C GLU A 462 -20.13 4.86 20.17
N VAL A 463 -20.35 5.74 19.19
CA VAL A 463 -20.50 5.35 17.77
C VAL A 463 -19.25 4.62 17.28
N THR A 464 -18.05 5.11 17.61
CA THR A 464 -16.79 4.45 17.25
C THR A 464 -16.63 3.11 18.00
N LEU A 465 -16.96 3.08 19.28
CA LEU A 465 -16.89 1.84 20.08
C LEU A 465 -17.79 0.74 19.50
N ARG A 466 -19.04 1.09 19.18
CA ARG A 466 -20.04 0.19 18.60
C ARG A 466 -19.66 -0.27 17.18
N LYS A 467 -19.09 0.62 16.37
CA LYS A 467 -18.62 0.29 15.01
C LYS A 467 -17.64 -0.89 15.01
N TRP A 468 -16.74 -0.94 15.99
CA TRP A 468 -15.70 -1.97 16.08
C TRP A 468 -16.06 -3.13 17.01
N GLU A 469 -17.18 -3.06 17.74
CA GLU A 469 -17.51 -4.01 18.82
C GLU A 469 -17.39 -5.47 18.38
N ASP A 470 -18.08 -5.86 17.30
CA ASP A 470 -18.09 -7.25 16.83
C ASP A 470 -16.72 -7.70 16.32
N VAL A 471 -15.99 -6.81 15.64
CA VAL A 471 -14.63 -7.09 15.15
C VAL A 471 -13.67 -7.32 16.34
N VAL A 472 -13.71 -6.44 17.34
CA VAL A 472 -12.88 -6.55 18.55
C VAL A 472 -13.24 -7.83 19.30
N ARG A 473 -14.52 -8.09 19.49
CA ARG A 473 -15.02 -9.26 20.23
C ARG A 473 -14.62 -10.56 19.57
N GLU A 474 -14.88 -10.72 18.28
CA GLU A 474 -14.60 -11.98 17.59
C GLU A 474 -13.10 -12.18 17.34
N THR A 475 -12.31 -11.11 17.16
CA THR A 475 -10.85 -11.22 17.12
C THR A 475 -10.31 -11.74 18.45
N ALA A 476 -10.74 -11.15 19.58
CA ALA A 476 -10.29 -11.55 20.91
C ALA A 476 -10.77 -12.96 21.29
N ASN A 477 -11.99 -13.34 20.90
CA ASN A 477 -12.52 -14.69 21.07
C ASN A 477 -11.62 -15.73 20.39
N TRP A 478 -11.22 -15.50 19.14
CA TRP A 478 -10.37 -16.46 18.44
C TRP A 478 -8.96 -16.49 19.03
N MET A 479 -8.37 -15.34 19.34
CA MET A 479 -7.05 -15.26 19.95
C MET A 479 -6.99 -15.98 21.30
N ALA A 480 -8.04 -15.89 22.12
CA ALA A 480 -8.16 -16.62 23.38
C ALA A 480 -8.45 -18.12 23.18
N ALA A 481 -9.20 -18.50 22.15
CA ALA A 481 -9.47 -19.90 21.82
C ALA A 481 -8.27 -20.62 21.16
N PHE A 482 -7.40 -19.88 20.48
CA PHE A 482 -6.18 -20.38 19.87
C PHE A 482 -5.10 -20.67 20.91
N ALA A 483 -4.97 -19.80 21.93
CA ALA A 483 -3.99 -19.97 23.00
C ALA A 483 -4.29 -21.23 23.83
N TRP A 484 -3.29 -22.07 24.05
CA TRP A 484 -3.44 -23.38 24.65
C TRP A 484 -2.85 -23.47 26.04
N LEU A 485 -3.68 -23.83 27.04
CA LEU A 485 -3.20 -24.01 28.40
C LEU A 485 -2.28 -25.23 28.49
N ASN A 486 -1.01 -25.00 28.76
CA ASN A 486 -0.04 -26.03 29.06
C ASN A 486 -0.19 -26.46 30.52
N GLU A 487 -0.75 -27.65 30.74
CA GLU A 487 -1.03 -28.17 32.09
C GLU A 487 0.24 -28.33 32.96
N THR A 488 1.43 -28.43 32.35
CA THR A 488 2.69 -28.58 33.10
C THR A 488 3.20 -27.23 33.61
N THR A 489 3.14 -26.18 32.79
CA THR A 489 3.63 -24.84 33.15
C THR A 489 2.54 -23.95 33.76
N SER A 490 1.27 -24.32 33.58
CA SER A 490 0.09 -23.50 33.87
C SER A 490 0.06 -22.16 33.11
N LEU A 491 0.76 -22.10 31.97
CA LEU A 491 0.78 -20.95 31.06
C LEU A 491 0.10 -21.30 29.74
N TYR A 492 -0.36 -20.28 29.02
CA TYR A 492 -0.92 -20.41 27.68
C TYR A 492 0.18 -20.29 26.62
N ASP A 493 0.31 -21.33 25.82
CA ASP A 493 1.22 -21.41 24.68
C ASP A 493 0.51 -20.97 23.38
N ILE A 494 1.27 -20.37 22.46
CA ILE A 494 0.85 -20.04 21.10
C ILE A 494 1.70 -20.87 20.15
N GLY A 495 1.05 -21.71 19.33
CA GLY A 495 1.74 -22.67 18.47
C GLY A 495 2.39 -23.83 19.24
N PRO A 496 3.04 -24.78 18.56
CA PRO A 496 3.02 -24.96 17.11
C PRO A 496 1.68 -25.57 16.63
N PRO A 497 1.36 -25.46 15.33
CA PRO A 497 2.16 -24.82 14.30
C PRO A 497 1.91 -23.31 14.17
N MET A 498 2.96 -22.52 13.88
CA MET A 498 2.85 -21.10 13.55
C MET A 498 4.04 -20.56 12.76
N TYR A 499 3.81 -19.54 11.93
CA TYR A 499 4.88 -18.64 11.45
C TYR A 499 4.83 -17.32 12.24
N PRO A 500 5.96 -16.86 12.80
CA PRO A 500 6.07 -15.55 13.42
C PRO A 500 6.43 -14.48 12.37
N VAL A 501 6.58 -13.22 12.79
CA VAL A 501 7.02 -12.09 11.95
C VAL A 501 8.32 -12.40 11.21
N SER A 502 9.24 -13.18 11.76
CA SER A 502 10.50 -13.48 11.07
C SER A 502 10.30 -14.35 9.81
N GLU A 503 9.20 -15.10 9.69
CA GLU A 503 8.84 -15.92 8.51
C GLU A 503 9.87 -17.02 8.09
N ASP A 504 11.03 -17.09 8.71
CA ASP A 504 12.16 -17.98 8.39
C ASP A 504 12.25 -19.23 9.28
N THR A 505 11.33 -19.38 10.25
CA THR A 505 11.33 -20.52 11.18
C THR A 505 10.52 -21.72 10.68
N SER A 506 10.88 -22.94 11.08
CA SER A 506 10.05 -24.13 10.84
C SER A 506 8.75 -24.09 11.65
N PRO A 507 7.57 -24.06 11.00
CA PRO A 507 6.32 -23.79 11.70
C PRO A 507 5.91 -24.90 12.65
N ASN A 508 6.40 -26.14 12.46
CA ASN A 508 6.06 -27.29 13.29
C ASN A 508 6.71 -27.29 14.67
N VAL A 509 7.75 -26.48 14.87
CA VAL A 509 8.47 -26.39 16.14
C VAL A 509 8.37 -25.00 16.76
N THR A 510 8.09 -23.97 15.95
CA THR A 510 7.91 -22.60 16.44
C THR A 510 6.71 -22.51 17.37
N ARG A 511 6.98 -21.99 18.58
CA ARG A 511 5.99 -21.71 19.61
C ARG A 511 6.44 -20.54 20.44
N ASN A 512 5.49 -19.81 21.03
CA ASN A 512 5.80 -18.76 22.01
C ASN A 512 6.85 -17.76 21.46
N ALA A 513 6.67 -17.37 20.21
CA ALA A 513 7.51 -16.37 19.56
C ALA A 513 7.39 -15.02 20.28
N ALA A 514 8.53 -14.36 20.52
CA ALA A 514 8.59 -13.23 21.44
C ALA A 514 7.67 -12.07 21.02
N PHE A 515 7.71 -11.70 19.73
CA PHE A 515 6.89 -10.61 19.20
C PHE A 515 5.40 -10.96 19.29
N GLU A 516 5.01 -12.16 18.87
CA GLU A 516 3.62 -12.61 18.90
C GLU A 516 3.06 -12.67 20.31
N LEU A 517 3.82 -13.14 21.30
CA LEU A 517 3.41 -13.12 22.70
C LEU A 517 3.15 -11.70 23.21
N ALA A 518 4.06 -10.77 22.92
CA ALA A 518 3.88 -9.36 23.28
C ALA A 518 2.63 -8.77 22.61
N TYR A 519 2.44 -9.04 21.32
CA TYR A 519 1.31 -8.51 20.57
C TYR A 519 -0.03 -9.13 21.00
N TRP A 520 -0.05 -10.43 21.34
CA TRP A 520 -1.22 -11.09 21.92
C TRP A 520 -1.63 -10.44 23.24
N ARG A 521 -0.65 -10.20 24.12
CA ARG A 521 -0.87 -9.57 25.42
C ARG A 521 -1.42 -8.15 25.25
N LEU A 522 -0.83 -7.37 24.34
CA LEU A 522 -1.28 -6.02 24.01
C LEU A 522 -2.70 -6.02 23.43
N GLY A 523 -2.96 -6.88 22.44
CA GLY A 523 -4.24 -6.98 21.74
C GLY A 523 -5.39 -7.37 22.67
N LEU A 524 -5.19 -8.40 23.51
CA LEU A 524 -6.19 -8.78 24.51
C LEU A 524 -6.39 -7.68 25.56
N GLY A 525 -5.33 -6.96 25.95
CA GLY A 525 -5.45 -5.79 26.81
C GLY A 525 -6.33 -4.69 26.20
N TYR A 526 -6.15 -4.40 24.91
CA TYR A 526 -7.00 -3.47 24.18
C TYR A 526 -8.45 -3.95 24.06
N ALA A 527 -8.68 -5.23 23.76
CA ALA A 527 -10.03 -5.79 23.70
C ALA A 527 -10.77 -5.70 25.06
N ILE A 528 -10.07 -6.02 26.15
CA ILE A 528 -10.60 -5.91 27.52
C ILE A 528 -10.99 -4.46 27.83
N ASN A 529 -10.13 -3.50 27.52
CA ASN A 529 -10.43 -2.09 27.75
C ASN A 529 -11.57 -1.58 26.85
N TRP A 530 -11.65 -2.06 25.61
CA TRP A 530 -12.76 -1.74 24.70
C TRP A 530 -14.11 -2.16 25.27
N MET A 531 -14.19 -3.37 25.84
CA MET A 531 -15.43 -3.85 26.48
C MET A 531 -15.77 -3.05 27.74
N LYS A 532 -14.77 -2.63 28.53
CA LYS A 532 -14.99 -1.72 29.66
C LYS A 532 -15.57 -0.39 29.20
N ASP A 533 -15.02 0.20 28.15
CA ASP A 533 -15.46 1.48 27.59
C ASP A 533 -16.90 1.38 27.02
N LEU A 534 -17.29 0.21 26.50
CA LEU A 534 -18.66 -0.11 26.09
C LEU A 534 -19.62 -0.40 27.26
N GLY A 535 -19.11 -0.60 28.47
CA GLY A 535 -19.89 -1.12 29.61
C GLY A 535 -20.39 -2.55 29.39
N ALA A 536 -19.70 -3.33 28.56
CA ALA A 536 -20.04 -4.72 28.23
C ALA A 536 -19.31 -5.72 29.13
N ASP A 537 -19.84 -6.93 29.23
CA ASP A 537 -19.19 -8.03 29.94
C ASP A 537 -17.87 -8.41 29.24
N ILE A 538 -16.84 -8.63 30.05
CA ILE A 538 -15.51 -9.04 29.61
C ILE A 538 -15.43 -10.57 29.77
N PRO A 539 -15.23 -11.33 28.69
CA PRO A 539 -15.06 -12.78 28.80
C PRO A 539 -13.87 -13.15 29.70
N GLU A 540 -14.12 -14.03 30.67
CA GLU A 540 -13.10 -14.43 31.67
C GLU A 540 -11.86 -15.05 31.01
N ASN A 541 -12.04 -15.81 29.92
CA ASN A 541 -10.94 -16.44 29.19
C ASN A 541 -10.01 -15.43 28.53
N TRP A 542 -10.47 -14.24 28.15
CA TRP A 542 -9.58 -13.20 27.60
C TRP A 542 -8.57 -12.74 28.65
N THR A 543 -9.05 -12.50 29.87
CA THR A 543 -8.21 -12.09 31.00
C THR A 543 -7.29 -13.22 31.43
N ALA A 544 -7.83 -14.44 31.55
CA ALA A 544 -7.05 -15.63 31.89
C ALA A 544 -5.90 -15.88 30.91
N VAL A 545 -6.15 -15.77 29.60
CA VAL A 545 -5.10 -15.91 28.57
C VAL A 545 -4.11 -14.76 28.70
N LYS A 546 -4.54 -13.50 28.63
CA LYS A 546 -3.64 -12.33 28.69
C LYS A 546 -2.67 -12.40 29.88
N ASP A 547 -3.19 -12.71 31.06
CA ASP A 547 -2.42 -12.65 32.31
C ASP A 547 -1.58 -13.91 32.55
N ASN A 548 -1.83 -15.00 31.80
CA ASN A 548 -1.09 -16.27 31.94
C ASN A 548 -0.48 -16.75 30.62
N LEU A 549 -0.20 -15.88 29.65
CA LEU A 549 0.58 -16.24 28.47
C LEU A 549 1.99 -16.69 28.85
N ALA A 550 2.60 -17.53 28.01
CA ALA A 550 4.02 -17.86 28.13
C ALA A 550 4.88 -16.59 28.23
N LYS A 551 5.97 -16.68 29.00
CA LYS A 551 6.90 -15.56 29.17
C LYS A 551 7.65 -15.31 27.87
N LEU A 552 8.08 -14.07 27.66
CA LEU A 552 8.97 -13.75 26.54
C LEU A 552 10.26 -14.59 26.67
N PRO A 553 10.68 -15.32 25.61
CA PRO A 553 11.83 -16.19 25.68
C PRO A 553 13.12 -15.36 25.77
N VAL A 554 13.93 -15.61 26.80
CA VAL A 554 15.21 -14.93 27.04
C VAL A 554 16.34 -15.95 26.97
N ASP A 555 17.39 -15.62 26.20
CA ASP A 555 18.66 -16.35 26.14
C ASP A 555 19.83 -15.38 26.33
N ASN A 556 20.69 -15.69 27.30
CA ASN A 556 21.93 -14.94 27.58
C ASN A 556 21.75 -13.41 27.67
N GLY A 557 20.67 -12.94 28.29
CA GLY A 557 20.40 -11.52 28.50
C GLY A 557 19.83 -10.78 27.28
N THR A 558 19.42 -11.51 26.24
CA THR A 558 18.68 -11.00 25.07
C THR A 558 17.40 -11.80 24.84
N TYR A 559 16.43 -11.24 24.14
CA TYR A 559 15.27 -12.01 23.71
C TYR A 559 15.63 -12.95 22.55
N SER A 560 15.04 -14.15 22.54
CA SER A 560 15.13 -15.11 21.43
C SER A 560 13.92 -14.98 20.51
N VAL A 561 14.05 -15.38 19.24
CA VAL A 561 12.93 -15.34 18.27
C VAL A 561 11.71 -16.11 18.80
N TYR A 562 11.93 -17.33 19.31
CA TYR A 562 10.88 -18.16 19.90
C TYR A 562 11.39 -19.07 21.02
N GLU A 563 10.46 -19.64 21.80
CA GLU A 563 10.80 -20.48 22.95
C GLU A 563 11.39 -21.84 22.53
N GLY A 564 12.57 -22.16 23.07
CA GLY A 564 13.27 -23.41 22.81
C GLY A 564 14.21 -23.35 21.60
N LEU A 565 14.36 -22.17 20.98
CA LEU A 565 15.41 -21.92 20.00
C LEU A 565 16.80 -22.00 20.66
N GLU A 566 17.75 -22.62 19.98
CA GLU A 566 19.12 -22.80 20.48
C GLU A 566 19.88 -21.47 20.62
N SER A 567 20.73 -21.34 21.64
CA SER A 567 21.48 -20.10 21.93
C SER A 567 22.42 -19.65 20.78
N THR A 568 22.76 -20.54 19.86
CA THR A 568 23.62 -20.28 18.69
C THR A 568 22.92 -19.57 17.53
N PHE A 569 21.60 -19.37 17.59
CA PHE A 569 20.80 -18.81 16.49
C PHE A 569 21.29 -17.45 15.99
N TRP A 570 21.91 -16.62 16.85
CA TRP A 570 22.47 -15.31 16.49
C TRP A 570 23.58 -15.35 15.43
N THR A 571 24.12 -16.53 15.16
CA THR A 571 25.16 -16.76 14.14
C THR A 571 24.68 -17.67 13.01
N ASP A 572 23.43 -18.11 13.07
CA ASP A 572 22.82 -18.95 12.06
C ASP A 572 22.00 -18.07 11.09
N PRO A 573 22.38 -17.99 9.81
CA PRO A 573 21.62 -17.24 8.82
C PRO A 573 20.23 -17.84 8.57
N GLU A 574 19.88 -19.02 9.08
CA GLU A 574 18.50 -19.53 9.02
C GLU A 574 17.52 -18.65 9.83
N TYR A 575 17.98 -18.00 10.91
CA TYR A 575 17.11 -17.25 11.84
C TYR A 575 17.40 -15.75 11.91
N THR A 576 18.38 -15.26 11.14
CA THR A 576 18.87 -13.87 11.20
C THR A 576 18.91 -13.22 9.82
N ASN A 577 18.05 -13.67 8.90
CA ASN A 577 18.16 -13.36 7.48
C ASN A 577 16.88 -12.81 6.84
N ASP A 578 15.80 -12.71 7.60
CA ASP A 578 14.54 -12.11 7.15
C ASP A 578 14.16 -10.94 8.08
N HIS A 579 12.89 -10.77 8.44
CA HIS A 579 12.43 -9.66 9.27
C HIS A 579 13.03 -9.67 10.69
N PRO A 580 13.67 -8.57 11.17
CA PRO A 580 14.24 -8.47 12.50
C PRO A 580 13.17 -8.25 13.59
N ALA A 581 12.25 -9.21 13.75
CA ALA A 581 11.04 -9.11 14.58
C ALA A 581 11.30 -8.63 16.03
N LEU A 582 12.46 -8.97 16.60
CA LEU A 582 12.81 -8.67 17.98
C LEU A 582 12.89 -7.16 18.27
N VAL A 583 13.24 -6.32 17.28
CA VAL A 583 13.23 -4.85 17.47
C VAL A 583 11.80 -4.30 17.59
N GLY A 584 10.81 -5.06 17.12
CA GLY A 584 9.41 -4.72 17.22
C GLY A 584 8.88 -4.75 18.66
N LEU A 585 9.54 -5.47 19.58
CA LEU A 585 9.16 -5.55 21.00
C LEU A 585 9.17 -4.18 21.71
N HIS A 586 10.10 -3.31 21.32
CA HIS A 586 10.18 -1.92 21.81
C HIS A 586 10.55 -1.01 20.64
N GLY A 587 9.52 -0.59 19.91
CA GLY A 587 9.68 0.20 18.69
C GLY A 587 8.38 0.25 17.93
N TRP A 588 8.06 -0.87 17.28
CA TRP A 588 6.74 -1.06 16.67
C TRP A 588 5.65 -1.13 17.75
N LEU A 589 5.76 -2.06 18.69
CA LEU A 589 4.85 -2.13 19.82
C LEU A 589 5.29 -1.16 20.93
N PRO A 590 4.33 -0.59 21.68
CA PRO A 590 4.64 0.02 22.97
C PRO A 590 5.10 -1.05 23.98
N PRO A 591 5.77 -0.64 25.07
CA PRO A 591 6.11 -1.55 26.16
C PRO A 591 4.89 -2.34 26.61
N THR A 592 5.03 -3.67 26.67
CA THR A 592 3.98 -4.59 27.13
C THR A 592 4.32 -5.11 28.53
N ASP A 593 3.32 -5.61 29.27
CA ASP A 593 3.57 -6.33 30.52
C ASP A 593 4.57 -7.48 30.23
N ASP A 594 5.49 -7.78 31.15
CA ASP A 594 6.62 -8.73 31.00
C ASP A 594 7.77 -8.32 30.06
N LEU A 595 7.72 -7.15 29.41
CA LEU A 595 8.87 -6.62 28.68
C LEU A 595 9.86 -5.93 29.63
N ASP A 596 11.12 -6.38 29.60
CA ASP A 596 12.25 -5.74 30.26
C ASP A 596 12.93 -4.81 29.25
N LEU A 597 12.94 -3.51 29.56
CA LEU A 597 13.45 -2.48 28.66
C LEU A 597 14.97 -2.55 28.45
N ASP A 598 15.73 -2.98 29.46
CA ASP A 598 17.19 -3.13 29.34
C ASP A 598 17.51 -4.31 28.42
N ILE A 599 16.81 -5.44 28.58
CA ILE A 599 16.93 -6.60 27.67
C ILE A 599 16.47 -6.23 26.26
N ALA A 600 15.36 -5.49 26.10
CA ALA A 600 14.87 -5.07 24.80
C ALA A 600 15.88 -4.18 24.06
N LYS A 601 16.51 -3.24 24.77
CA LYS A 601 17.56 -2.39 24.23
C LYS A 601 18.79 -3.19 23.81
N LEU A 602 19.31 -4.06 24.68
CA LEU A 602 20.44 -4.95 24.36
C LEU A 602 20.13 -5.87 23.17
N THR A 603 18.90 -6.35 23.08
CA THR A 603 18.43 -7.17 21.96
C THR A 603 18.44 -6.37 20.66
N ALA A 604 17.94 -5.12 20.68
CA ALA A 604 17.94 -4.26 19.50
C ALA A 604 19.37 -3.93 19.03
N GLU A 605 20.27 -3.60 19.95
CA GLU A 605 21.69 -3.37 19.63
C GLU A 605 22.35 -4.61 19.02
N LYS A 606 22.02 -5.81 19.52
CA LYS A 606 22.52 -7.08 18.97
C LYS A 606 21.97 -7.37 17.58
N VAL A 607 20.70 -7.05 17.31
CA VAL A 607 20.13 -7.13 15.96
C VAL A 607 20.91 -6.23 15.01
N TRP A 608 21.24 -5.00 15.40
CA TRP A 608 21.98 -4.06 14.52
C TRP A 608 23.35 -4.59 14.08
N THR A 609 24.00 -5.42 14.89
CA THR A 609 25.35 -5.93 14.59
C THR A 609 25.38 -7.31 13.96
N ASN A 610 24.34 -8.12 14.16
CA ASN A 610 24.35 -9.55 13.78
C ASN A 610 23.33 -9.92 12.71
N TRP A 611 22.27 -9.14 12.54
CA TRP A 611 21.23 -9.46 11.56
C TRP A 611 21.72 -9.19 10.14
N ASN A 612 21.39 -10.06 9.19
CA ASN A 612 21.74 -9.86 7.80
C ASN A 612 20.81 -8.84 7.14
N ILE A 613 21.14 -7.55 7.31
CA ILE A 613 20.35 -6.44 6.76
C ILE A 613 20.30 -6.42 5.23
N SER A 614 21.20 -7.13 4.53
CA SER A 614 21.18 -7.19 3.06
C SER A 614 19.98 -7.97 2.48
N ASN A 615 19.32 -8.77 3.31
CA ASN A 615 18.08 -9.49 2.96
C ASN A 615 16.83 -8.91 3.61
N CYS A 616 16.92 -7.77 4.31
CA CYS A 616 15.76 -7.07 4.84
C CYS A 616 14.86 -6.54 3.73
N TRP A 617 13.58 -6.45 4.04
CA TRP A 617 12.55 -5.81 3.26
C TRP A 617 12.48 -4.32 3.56
N GLY A 618 11.90 -3.53 2.66
CA GLY A 618 11.86 -2.07 2.81
C GLY A 618 11.20 -1.57 4.10
N TRP A 619 10.25 -2.31 4.67
CA TRP A 619 9.58 -1.92 5.91
C TRP A 619 10.37 -2.23 7.19
N ASP A 620 11.38 -3.10 7.10
CA ASP A 620 12.22 -3.45 8.25
C ASP A 620 13.05 -2.25 8.71
N PHE A 621 13.49 -1.39 7.78
CA PHE A 621 14.32 -0.22 8.10
C PHE A 621 13.57 0.82 8.93
N PRO A 622 12.32 1.23 8.59
CA PRO A 622 11.54 2.07 9.50
C PRO A 622 11.19 1.39 10.82
N MET A 623 11.02 0.06 10.87
CA MET A 623 10.87 -0.67 12.15
C MET A 623 12.12 -0.55 13.03
N LEU A 624 13.31 -0.73 12.45
CA LEU A 624 14.60 -0.52 13.11
C LEU A 624 14.73 0.93 13.61
N ALA A 625 14.32 1.91 12.79
CA ALA A 625 14.33 3.32 13.16
C ALA A 625 13.42 3.63 14.36
N MET A 626 12.19 3.10 14.38
CA MET A 626 11.27 3.26 15.50
C MET A 626 11.84 2.68 16.79
N SER A 627 12.50 1.53 16.73
CA SER A 627 13.15 0.92 17.89
C SER A 627 14.31 1.77 18.40
N ALA A 628 15.20 2.23 17.52
CA ALA A 628 16.29 3.13 17.87
C ALA A 628 15.77 4.42 18.53
N ALA A 629 14.72 5.03 17.96
CA ALA A 629 14.09 6.22 18.52
C ALA A 629 13.52 6.00 19.93
N ARG A 630 12.76 4.91 20.18
CA ARG A 630 12.25 4.61 21.54
C ARG A 630 13.35 4.30 22.54
N ASN A 631 14.46 3.70 22.09
CA ASN A 631 15.63 3.42 22.93
C ASN A 631 16.54 4.66 23.17
N GLY A 632 16.17 5.81 22.62
CA GLY A 632 16.88 7.09 22.79
C GLY A 632 18.02 7.31 21.80
N ASP A 633 18.25 6.41 20.85
CA ASP A 633 19.30 6.55 19.82
C ASP A 633 18.73 7.20 18.55
N THR A 634 18.56 8.50 18.65
CA THR A 634 17.94 9.32 17.58
C THR A 634 18.81 9.44 16.33
N GLU A 635 20.14 9.39 16.47
CA GLU A 635 21.04 9.38 15.32
C GLU A 635 20.92 8.06 14.55
N LYS A 636 20.89 6.93 15.28
CA LYS A 636 20.70 5.63 14.66
C LYS A 636 19.33 5.50 13.98
N ALA A 637 18.31 6.14 14.53
CA ALA A 637 16.99 6.19 13.89
C ALA A 637 17.05 6.88 12.52
N ILE A 638 17.76 8.01 12.39
CA ILE A 638 17.97 8.69 11.11
C ILE A 638 18.81 7.86 10.14
N GLU A 639 19.85 7.19 10.63
CA GLU A 639 20.65 6.28 9.81
C GLU A 639 19.78 5.19 9.17
N TRP A 640 18.86 4.58 9.93
CA TRP A 640 17.97 3.55 9.38
C TRP A 640 16.98 4.11 8.36
N LEU A 641 16.40 5.30 8.57
CA LEU A 641 15.50 5.91 7.59
C LEU A 641 16.19 6.35 6.29
N LEU A 642 17.52 6.47 6.31
CA LEU A 642 18.36 6.87 5.18
C LEU A 642 19.36 5.78 4.78
N ASP A 643 19.14 4.55 5.24
CA ASP A 643 20.04 3.45 4.97
C ASP A 643 20.17 3.24 3.45
N PRO A 644 21.38 2.98 2.92
CA PRO A 644 21.58 2.74 1.49
C PRO A 644 20.79 1.55 0.91
N LEU A 645 20.30 0.64 1.76
CA LEU A 645 19.45 -0.48 1.35
C LEU A 645 17.95 -0.15 1.38
N LEU A 646 17.55 0.92 2.09
CA LEU A 646 16.21 1.52 1.99
C LEU A 646 16.19 2.52 0.83
N ILE A 647 16.03 2.00 -0.39
CA ILE A 647 16.18 2.77 -1.63
C ILE A 647 14.83 3.30 -2.11
N PHE A 648 14.82 4.59 -2.49
CA PHE A 648 13.72 5.24 -3.20
C PHE A 648 14.25 5.81 -4.52
N ASP A 649 13.56 5.53 -5.63
CA ASP A 649 14.00 5.98 -6.95
C ASP A 649 13.84 7.50 -7.15
N ASP A 650 14.10 7.96 -8.38
CA ASP A 650 14.06 9.37 -8.77
C ASP A 650 12.68 10.02 -8.60
N VAL A 651 11.60 9.23 -8.69
CA VAL A 651 10.22 9.69 -8.48
C VAL A 651 9.68 9.30 -7.10
N GLY A 652 10.51 8.66 -6.27
CA GLY A 652 10.21 8.28 -4.88
C GLY A 652 9.53 6.92 -4.73
N MET A 653 9.53 6.08 -5.76
CA MET A 653 9.05 4.70 -5.63
C MET A 653 9.99 3.91 -4.70
N PRO A 654 9.48 3.23 -3.67
CA PRO A 654 10.29 2.36 -2.83
C PRO A 654 10.73 1.14 -3.63
N VAL A 655 12.04 0.92 -3.73
CA VAL A 655 12.61 -0.19 -4.51
C VAL A 655 12.48 -1.50 -3.73
N GLY A 656 12.10 -2.58 -4.42
CA GLY A 656 11.85 -3.90 -3.81
C GLY A 656 13.11 -4.67 -3.36
N GLY A 657 14.30 -4.09 -3.56
CA GLY A 657 15.59 -4.68 -3.19
C GLY A 657 15.84 -6.02 -3.89
N VAL A 658 16.37 -6.98 -3.14
CA VAL A 658 16.64 -8.35 -3.61
C VAL A 658 15.46 -9.31 -3.43
N ARG A 659 14.38 -8.86 -2.77
CA ARG A 659 13.29 -9.72 -2.30
C ARG A 659 12.12 -9.75 -3.27
N VAL A 660 11.74 -8.60 -3.80
CA VAL A 660 10.57 -8.43 -4.67
C VAL A 660 10.81 -7.44 -5.79
N PRO A 661 10.03 -7.50 -6.88
CA PRO A 661 10.06 -6.48 -7.92
C PRO A 661 9.75 -5.08 -7.38
N THR A 662 10.18 -4.06 -8.10
CA THR A 662 9.88 -2.66 -7.77
C THR A 662 8.53 -2.25 -8.37
N PRO A 663 7.70 -1.46 -7.65
CA PRO A 663 7.91 -0.93 -6.30
C PRO A 663 7.44 -1.87 -5.19
N TYR A 664 7.83 -1.56 -3.94
CA TYR A 664 7.39 -2.22 -2.72
C TYR A 664 6.90 -1.19 -1.67
N PHE A 665 5.61 -0.84 -1.72
CA PHE A 665 5.00 0.23 -0.94
C PHE A 665 5.02 0.10 0.58
N PRO A 666 5.15 -1.09 1.19
CA PRO A 666 5.39 -1.16 2.62
C PRO A 666 6.58 -0.33 3.09
N GLY A 667 7.61 -0.13 2.24
CA GLY A 667 8.72 0.79 2.53
C GLY A 667 8.30 2.26 2.67
N SER A 668 7.37 2.73 1.83
CA SER A 668 6.81 4.10 1.94
C SER A 668 5.87 4.25 3.14
N GLY A 669 4.94 3.31 3.32
CA GLY A 669 3.96 3.41 4.40
C GLY A 669 4.59 3.32 5.79
N SER A 670 5.56 2.41 5.96
CA SER A 670 6.34 2.29 7.21
C SER A 670 7.25 3.50 7.47
N LEU A 671 7.88 4.09 6.43
CA LEU A 671 8.62 5.34 6.55
C LEU A 671 7.72 6.46 7.09
N LEU A 672 6.53 6.63 6.51
CA LEU A 672 5.58 7.66 6.94
C LEU A 672 5.10 7.42 8.38
N TYR A 673 4.87 6.17 8.78
CA TYR A 673 4.54 5.85 10.16
C TYR A 673 5.69 6.21 11.12
N ALA A 674 6.92 5.79 10.80
CA ALA A 674 8.10 6.06 11.62
C ALA A 674 8.38 7.56 11.75
N VAL A 675 8.30 8.33 10.65
CA VAL A 675 8.46 9.79 10.68
C VAL A 675 7.40 10.45 11.56
N ALA A 676 6.13 10.05 11.44
CA ALA A 676 5.07 10.59 12.30
C ALA A 676 5.33 10.27 13.78
N MET A 677 5.70 9.03 14.09
CA MET A 677 6.07 8.62 15.44
C MET A 677 7.27 9.40 15.98
N MET A 678 8.32 9.59 15.18
CA MET A 678 9.52 10.32 15.59
C MET A 678 9.25 11.82 15.76
N ALA A 679 8.36 12.40 14.96
CA ALA A 679 8.08 13.84 14.93
C ALA A 679 7.01 14.26 15.96
N ALA A 680 5.91 13.51 16.07
CA ALA A 680 4.83 13.80 17.03
C ALA A 680 5.03 13.08 18.37
N GLY A 681 5.73 11.95 18.37
CA GLY A 681 5.97 11.10 19.52
C GLY A 681 5.05 9.88 19.61
N TRP A 682 5.17 9.19 20.74
CA TRP A 682 4.37 8.03 21.15
C TRP A 682 3.79 8.24 22.55
N ASP A 683 2.94 7.35 23.03
CA ASP A 683 2.37 7.48 24.38
C ASP A 683 3.49 7.44 25.44
N GLY A 684 3.45 8.39 26.38
CA GLY A 684 4.49 8.59 27.39
C GLY A 684 5.71 9.43 26.93
N SER A 685 5.82 9.79 25.65
CA SER A 685 6.86 10.72 25.20
C SER A 685 6.56 12.17 25.65
N GLU A 686 7.57 12.82 26.24
CA GLU A 686 7.43 14.17 26.82
C GLU A 686 8.07 15.29 25.99
N ARG A 687 9.12 14.98 25.21
CA ARG A 687 9.84 16.00 24.40
C ARG A 687 9.20 16.19 23.03
N ASP A 688 9.34 17.39 22.47
CA ASP A 688 9.00 17.68 21.08
C ASP A 688 9.91 16.89 20.13
N ALA A 689 9.34 16.35 19.06
CA ALA A 689 10.03 15.51 18.07
C ALA A 689 10.96 14.44 18.70
N PRO A 690 10.41 13.54 19.54
CA PRO A 690 11.18 12.68 20.42
C PRO A 690 12.02 11.60 19.73
N GLY A 691 11.87 11.42 18.42
CA GLY A 691 12.71 10.52 17.63
C GLY A 691 13.82 11.21 16.84
N PHE A 692 13.87 12.55 16.78
CA PHE A 692 14.90 13.27 16.02
C PHE A 692 16.07 13.74 16.90
N PRO A 693 17.31 13.79 16.37
CA PRO A 693 18.42 14.40 17.09
C PRO A 693 18.19 15.87 17.39
N GLU A 694 18.70 16.35 18.52
CA GLU A 694 18.54 17.77 18.91
C GLU A 694 19.45 18.71 18.11
N ASN A 695 20.61 18.19 17.67
CA ASN A 695 21.60 18.99 16.96
C ASN A 695 21.44 18.81 15.45
N GLY A 696 21.35 19.92 14.73
CA GLY A 696 21.31 19.94 13.27
C GLY A 696 19.93 19.72 12.64
N TRP A 697 18.92 19.32 13.42
CA TRP A 697 17.56 19.08 12.96
C TRP A 697 16.58 20.11 13.54
N LYS A 698 15.80 20.75 12.66
CA LYS A 698 14.68 21.61 13.04
C LYS A 698 13.39 21.00 12.52
N ILE A 699 12.65 20.37 13.42
CA ILE A 699 11.40 19.69 13.08
C ILE A 699 10.22 20.61 13.31
N ARG A 700 9.36 20.76 12.30
CA ARG A 700 8.04 21.39 12.40
C ARG A 700 6.96 20.36 12.10
N VAL A 701 5.92 20.34 12.93
CA VAL A 701 4.84 19.35 12.85
C VAL A 701 3.50 20.07 12.97
N GLU A 702 2.58 19.78 12.05
CA GLU A 702 1.21 20.29 12.07
C GLU A 702 0.23 19.14 11.84
N GLY A 703 -0.75 18.95 12.73
CA GLY A 703 -1.85 17.99 12.51
C GLY A 703 -1.43 16.51 12.42
N VAL A 704 -0.32 16.12 13.05
CA VAL A 704 0.13 14.72 13.15
C VAL A 704 -0.13 14.20 14.57
N ASN A 705 -0.67 12.99 14.67
CA ASN A 705 -1.01 12.34 15.93
C ASN A 705 0.15 11.48 16.46
N LYS A 706 0.21 11.33 17.79
CA LYS A 706 1.14 10.42 18.45
C LYS A 706 0.83 8.96 18.12
N ALA A 707 1.88 8.16 17.94
CA ALA A 707 1.77 6.71 17.91
C ALA A 707 1.37 6.15 19.30
N LEU A 708 0.94 4.88 19.32
CA LEU A 708 0.72 4.11 20.54
C LEU A 708 2.02 3.86 21.31
#